data_AF-A0A849WE98-F1
#
_entry.id   AF-A0A849WE98-F1
#
_cell.length_a   1.000
_cell.length_b   1.000
_cell.length_c   1.000
_cell.angle_alpha   90.00
_cell.angle_beta   90.00
_cell.angle_gamma   90.00
#
_symmetry.space_group_name_H-M   'P 1'
#
loop_
_entity.id
_entity.type
_entity.pdbx_description
1 polymer ?
#
loop_
_entity_poly.entity_id
_entity_poly.type
_entity_poly.pdbx_seq_one_letter_code
_entity_poly.pdbx_strand_id
1 'polypeptide(L)'
;MGKLFNSRFLYSFYFAPGQITIEARAEIQGKLSPVFPEIIIDKIPQKKSATLSLPPGNHSILMKLQDKDYEPLEFPIYVPAGQKVKLEKHFVHRKGKVRLSSIVPPVEARFVNQKSGKKFYFLIREQDYAEHTLDVGEYEMTFQKENYFSQTKRVTIREKEVLSFPIHLEPMLLESWTLGEEQETKSIYLADVDGNGKLELLCFSPQGSITAYDFWKKARLWHIPYKLPEIAYHVVFHDIDRDGIPDFIIPHHHCFLVISGKTHRELFSLPSYWGRIFALVDANQDGYEDIILMRGYNKGIECYDSKTGKPLWSNGQTVGTFCPPVLLNQKNLLYARDGKLIKLDITNGKEDIYLKYSDNASNADDIRIVSLPENKQGILCYSEDEGLLCFDLISGKKLWHWKHHPQNIQAMTLADIDQDGKDEIFIHLEQLYCLDMSTGKVKWQFDTRNPKKLPREIHTEKWETAPLVADLDQDGSSEVVVYTPENKIYILNAQTGAKINEFSTTKSVQSLILFDANHDGQMEILFLAGNQVFCIRHLSEHRIRIFEKNNLSNAALALADFDDNGTQDIILGNREGEVFILDGQSWREIWHYKMPDPTEPISHPPIMADVCGDSRKEILIYAQKTIMAVSKEKQILWIFQAEDKGYNKLFFVADVNKDGRKEVIITTNHKGFVYCLNGQTGEKLWKKDITRLYSSPQICDLEGEGCQEILATASVFYSNLKSGLFYCLNARDGTYKWNPTPIPIFSEGGSTITLYDINTDGIPEIFVPQAGGHISCLDGKTGRPYWHQRLRGGDVKCLSVADFNQDGKLEVIVATANEDNYCLDAVSGKILWMQVLCENQGTVMDTDLGRSHVDLLNLQADLDQDGFHDMVMLNSQYFFSIFSGKDGRWLGHAQEYLFPKAVPHYYLLCDLNQDHRLDFLFVLNSRLICIYDLEEYLKKLIPAPLFASSPSQDASILRLSYFHKLFRLRAYERLEKELSQKASFQTPWQQWFYFYQGICALSREKESLEFFKKSQSLSPNFLDVQFMQALVHLNQNQTKEAVRILEFLMKNFPFDFHPLYLKYRHLLKNQGQNKLRSLLPSIIQKTEIDLKFYHAYCSAFYTNQNREADYFLELSLRYGLPKTPEHSVRLEQYIQKIQYLLEKIDHLYSTHERFFIKDHALEVIPDYASLLDEICKEK
;
A
#
# COMPACT_ATOMS: atom_id res chain seq x y z
N MET A 1 8.24 50.97 93.29
CA MET A 1 9.33 51.97 93.36
C MET A 1 10.37 51.64 92.29
N GLY A 2 11.19 52.53 91.76
CA GLY A 2 11.27 53.98 91.99
C GLY A 2 12.73 54.47 92.13
N LYS A 3 13.22 55.16 91.09
CA LYS A 3 14.48 55.93 91.00
C LYS A 3 15.82 55.19 91.25
N LEU A 4 16.59 55.09 90.16
CA LEU A 4 17.96 55.61 90.01
C LEU A 4 18.82 55.79 91.28
N PHE A 5 19.99 55.15 91.29
CA PHE A 5 21.25 55.83 91.67
C PHE A 5 22.44 55.30 90.85
N ASN A 6 23.42 56.18 90.60
CA ASN A 6 24.64 55.86 89.85
C ASN A 6 25.77 55.39 90.79
N SER A 7 26.56 54.41 90.34
CA SER A 7 28.03 54.51 90.35
C SER A 7 28.69 53.45 89.44
N ARG A 8 29.86 53.78 88.89
CA ARG A 8 30.57 53.00 87.87
C ARG A 8 31.29 51.80 88.48
N PHE A 9 31.30 50.67 87.78
CA PHE A 9 32.52 49.89 87.54
C PHE A 9 32.43 49.18 86.18
N LEU A 10 33.53 49.15 85.41
CA LEU A 10 33.61 48.38 84.17
C LEU A 10 33.96 46.92 84.50
N TYR A 11 33.04 46.00 84.20
CA TYR A 11 33.38 44.59 83.98
C TYR A 11 32.72 44.12 82.69
N SER A 12 33.52 44.11 81.61
CA SER A 12 33.11 43.64 80.29
C SER A 12 33.06 42.11 80.25
N PHE A 13 31.97 41.53 80.76
CA PHE A 13 31.66 40.11 80.56
C PHE A 13 31.28 39.85 79.09
N TYR A 14 32.29 39.48 78.29
CA TYR A 14 32.08 38.89 76.97
C TYR A 14 31.43 37.50 77.12
N PHE A 15 30.10 37.46 77.22
CA PHE A 15 29.37 36.25 76.90
C PHE A 15 29.57 35.95 75.41
N ALA A 16 30.16 34.79 75.10
CA ALA A 16 30.36 34.37 73.71
C ALA A 16 28.99 34.27 73.00
N PRO A 17 28.80 34.92 71.83
CA PRO A 17 27.54 34.87 71.11
C PRO A 17 27.21 33.44 70.70
N GLY A 18 25.92 33.08 70.77
CA GLY A 18 25.45 31.78 70.28
C GLY A 18 25.60 31.69 68.76
N GLN A 19 26.02 30.54 68.23
CA GLN A 19 26.15 30.31 66.79
C GLN A 19 25.02 29.41 66.29
N ILE A 20 24.03 30.01 65.63
CA ILE A 20 22.97 29.25 64.98
C ILE A 20 23.49 28.80 63.61
N THR A 21 23.43 27.50 63.30
CA THR A 21 23.70 26.98 61.95
C THR A 21 22.40 26.48 61.35
N ILE A 22 21.79 27.28 60.48
CA ILE A 22 20.56 26.92 59.78
C ILE A 22 20.94 26.11 58.53
N GLU A 23 20.37 24.92 58.39
CA GLU A 23 20.50 24.04 57.23
C GLU A 23 19.16 23.97 56.49
N ALA A 24 18.91 24.95 55.63
CA ALA A 24 17.83 24.87 54.66
C ALA A 24 18.20 23.88 53.54
N ARG A 25 17.43 22.81 53.33
CA ARG A 25 17.58 21.94 52.14
C ARG A 25 16.87 22.50 50.92
N ALA A 26 17.40 23.61 50.46
CA ALA A 26 17.30 24.16 49.11
C ALA A 26 18.53 25.04 48.96
N GLU A 27 19.47 24.66 48.10
CA GLU A 27 20.89 24.76 48.45
C GLU A 27 21.64 25.80 47.59
N ILE A 28 22.19 26.85 48.21
CA ILE A 28 22.50 28.13 47.53
C ILE A 28 23.74 28.83 48.15
N GLN A 29 24.36 29.78 47.43
CA GLN A 29 25.22 30.84 48.00
C GLN A 29 24.57 32.22 47.89
N GLY A 30 24.70 33.04 48.93
CA GLY A 30 24.32 34.46 48.95
C GLY A 30 25.26 35.28 49.86
N LYS A 31 25.26 36.61 49.72
CA LYS A 31 25.99 37.52 50.63
C LYS A 31 25.06 38.08 51.71
N LEU A 32 25.53 38.12 52.95
CA LEU A 32 24.80 38.71 54.08
C LEU A 32 24.89 40.25 54.05
N SER A 33 23.78 40.91 54.41
CA SER A 33 23.73 42.33 54.77
C SER A 33 23.80 42.48 56.31
N PRO A 34 24.38 43.54 56.90
CA PRO A 34 24.70 43.56 58.33
C PRO A 34 23.59 43.99 59.29
N VAL A 35 22.38 44.32 58.81
CA VAL A 35 21.35 45.02 59.61
C VAL A 35 19.96 44.41 59.40
N PHE A 36 19.32 44.01 60.51
CA PHE A 36 18.06 43.23 60.64
C PHE A 36 18.13 41.76 60.16
N PRO A 37 17.40 40.82 60.82
CA PRO A 37 17.52 39.38 60.60
C PRO A 37 16.66 38.87 59.43
N GLU A 38 16.90 39.37 58.23
CA GLU A 38 16.27 38.90 57.00
C GLU A 38 17.28 38.13 56.14
N ILE A 39 16.93 36.90 55.75
CA ILE A 39 17.81 36.00 54.99
C ILE A 39 17.26 35.84 53.57
N ILE A 40 17.91 36.48 52.60
CA ILE A 40 17.59 36.39 51.16
C ILE A 40 18.52 35.36 50.49
N ILE A 41 17.96 34.51 49.63
CA ILE A 41 18.69 33.38 49.04
C ILE A 41 18.40 33.22 47.52
N ASP A 42 19.45 33.08 46.71
CA ASP A 42 19.41 33.43 45.27
C ASP A 42 19.02 32.30 44.28
N LYS A 43 19.74 31.17 44.18
CA LYS A 43 19.43 30.02 43.28
C LYS A 43 19.87 28.65 43.81
N ILE A 44 19.00 27.64 43.73
CA ILE A 44 19.19 26.22 44.10
C ILE A 44 20.00 25.52 42.98
N PRO A 45 21.20 24.89 43.18
CA PRO A 45 21.37 23.66 43.98
C PRO A 45 22.76 23.37 44.65
N GLN A 46 22.83 22.21 45.33
CA GLN A 46 23.92 21.53 46.07
C GLN A 46 24.47 22.12 47.40
N LYS A 47 24.54 21.20 48.38
CA LYS A 47 24.35 21.40 49.83
C LYS A 47 25.29 22.38 50.53
N LYS A 48 24.73 23.44 51.12
CA LYS A 48 25.44 24.38 52.02
C LYS A 48 24.58 24.80 53.22
N SER A 49 25.23 25.13 54.33
CA SER A 49 24.65 25.63 55.57
C SER A 49 25.01 27.10 55.79
N ALA A 50 24.18 27.84 56.52
CA ALA A 50 24.43 29.23 56.89
C ALA A 50 24.55 29.37 58.41
N THR A 51 25.67 29.91 58.89
CA THR A 51 25.87 30.17 60.33
C THR A 51 25.72 31.65 60.63
N LEU A 52 24.77 32.00 61.50
CA LEU A 52 24.59 33.35 62.02
C LEU A 52 24.91 33.38 63.53
N SER A 53 25.74 34.34 63.93
CA SER A 53 25.97 34.66 65.34
C SER A 53 24.92 35.68 65.79
N LEU A 54 23.96 35.27 66.62
CA LEU A 54 22.97 36.16 67.22
C LEU A 54 23.21 36.29 68.73
N PRO A 55 22.86 37.44 69.35
CA PRO A 55 22.91 37.58 70.80
C PRO A 55 21.88 36.65 71.46
N PRO A 56 22.12 36.15 72.70
CA PRO A 56 21.22 35.19 73.34
C PRO A 56 19.82 35.78 73.58
N GLY A 57 18.77 35.02 73.26
CA GLY A 57 17.39 35.47 73.37
C GLY A 57 16.43 34.84 72.35
N ASN A 58 15.19 35.33 72.32
CA ASN A 58 14.20 34.99 71.29
C ASN A 58 14.36 35.92 70.08
N HIS A 59 14.33 35.35 68.88
CA HIS A 59 14.36 36.05 67.59
C HIS A 59 13.27 35.50 66.68
N SER A 60 12.73 36.32 65.77
CA SER A 60 12.02 35.81 64.58
C SER A 60 12.97 35.84 63.40
N ILE A 61 12.97 34.79 62.58
CA ILE A 61 13.79 34.71 61.37
C ILE A 61 12.87 34.60 60.16
N LEU A 62 13.00 35.56 59.25
CA LEU A 62 12.31 35.60 57.97
C LEU A 62 13.28 35.16 56.86
N MET A 63 12.98 34.04 56.21
CA MET A 63 13.73 33.52 55.07
C MET A 63 12.95 33.73 53.77
N LYS A 64 13.60 34.29 52.76
CA LYS A 64 13.04 34.57 51.43
C LYS A 64 13.94 34.02 50.33
N LEU A 65 13.37 33.26 49.41
CA LEU A 65 14.00 32.99 48.12
C LEU A 65 13.84 34.23 47.21
N GLN A 66 14.83 34.51 46.35
CA GLN A 66 14.62 35.43 45.22
C GLN A 66 13.59 34.86 44.23
N ASP A 67 13.47 33.53 44.20
CA ASP A 67 12.51 32.80 43.38
C ASP A 67 11.07 33.05 43.88
N LYS A 68 10.29 33.78 43.09
CA LYS A 68 8.94 34.22 43.44
C LYS A 68 7.92 33.08 43.53
N ASP A 69 8.25 31.91 43.00
CA ASP A 69 7.35 30.75 42.96
C ASP A 69 7.15 30.09 44.35
N TYR A 70 7.90 30.53 45.37
CA TYR A 70 7.84 30.02 46.74
C TYR A 70 7.29 31.05 47.74
N GLU A 71 6.79 30.55 48.88
CA GLU A 71 6.32 31.35 50.01
C GLU A 71 7.47 31.71 50.97
N PRO A 72 7.47 32.92 51.56
CA PRO A 72 8.45 33.30 52.58
C PRO A 72 8.18 32.53 53.88
N LEU A 73 9.25 32.03 54.51
CA LEU A 73 9.16 31.32 55.80
C LEU A 73 9.53 32.27 56.95
N GLU A 74 8.57 32.58 57.81
CA GLU A 74 8.85 33.18 59.11
C GLU A 74 8.73 32.13 60.23
N PHE A 75 9.67 32.12 61.19
CA PHE A 75 9.57 31.29 62.38
C PHE A 75 10.36 31.85 63.56
N PRO A 76 9.87 31.69 64.80
CA PRO A 76 10.62 32.04 66.01
C PRO A 76 11.72 31.01 66.30
N ILE A 77 12.80 31.48 66.94
CA ILE A 77 13.91 30.68 67.47
C ILE A 77 14.39 31.26 68.81
N TYR A 78 14.73 30.40 69.76
CA TYR A 78 15.47 30.78 70.97
C TYR A 78 16.96 30.40 70.83
N VAL A 79 17.84 31.29 71.27
CA VAL A 79 19.30 31.19 71.11
C VAL A 79 19.95 31.17 72.50
N PRO A 80 20.40 30.00 73.00
CA PRO A 80 21.10 29.91 74.27
C PRO A 80 22.53 30.48 74.17
N ALA A 81 23.02 31.09 75.25
CA ALA A 81 24.37 31.64 75.31
C ALA A 81 25.44 30.56 75.14
N GLY A 82 26.45 30.82 74.29
CA GLY A 82 27.58 29.91 74.04
C GLY A 82 27.27 28.58 73.33
N GLN A 83 26.00 28.26 73.05
CA GLN A 83 25.63 27.00 72.39
C GLN A 83 25.51 27.16 70.86
N LYS A 84 25.50 26.02 70.16
CA LYS A 84 25.15 25.95 68.73
C LYS A 84 23.78 25.33 68.54
N VAL A 85 22.88 26.06 67.88
CA VAL A 85 21.53 25.59 67.54
C VAL A 85 21.49 25.27 66.05
N LYS A 86 21.02 24.07 65.69
CA LYS A 86 20.85 23.64 64.30
C LYS A 86 19.37 23.40 64.00
N LEU A 87 18.89 23.96 62.90
CA LEU A 87 17.50 23.82 62.42
C LEU A 87 17.47 23.50 60.93
N GLU A 88 16.51 22.68 60.55
CA GLU A 88 16.19 22.30 59.18
C GLU A 88 14.77 22.78 58.84
N LYS A 89 14.60 23.37 57.65
CA LYS A 89 13.35 24.02 57.19
C LYS A 89 13.18 23.83 55.68
N HIS A 90 11.94 23.73 55.22
CA HIS A 90 11.57 23.48 53.82
C HIS A 90 10.60 24.56 53.34
N PHE A 91 10.90 25.18 52.19
CA PHE A 91 10.03 26.19 51.56
C PHE A 91 8.81 25.55 50.90
N VAL A 92 7.66 26.18 51.03
CA VAL A 92 6.41 25.77 50.37
C VAL A 92 6.31 26.45 49.01
N HIS A 93 5.93 25.69 47.98
CA HIS A 93 5.71 26.19 46.63
C HIS A 93 4.32 26.84 46.55
N ARG A 94 4.23 28.05 46.00
CA ARG A 94 2.94 28.72 45.76
C ARG A 94 2.08 27.89 44.80
N LYS A 95 0.77 28.01 44.97
CA LYS A 95 -0.23 27.27 44.20
C LYS A 95 -1.07 28.17 43.31
N GLY A 96 -1.32 27.72 42.09
CA GLY A 96 -2.34 28.25 41.19
C GLY A 96 -3.46 27.24 40.97
N LYS A 97 -4.56 27.69 40.36
CA LYS A 97 -5.72 26.85 40.04
C LYS A 97 -5.94 26.78 38.53
N VAL A 98 -6.34 25.60 38.07
CA VAL A 98 -6.74 25.36 36.68
C VAL A 98 -8.08 24.63 36.67
N ARG A 99 -8.98 25.08 35.81
CA ARG A 99 -10.22 24.38 35.48
C ARG A 99 -10.10 23.82 34.06
N LEU A 100 -10.43 22.54 33.91
CA LEU A 100 -10.37 21.85 32.63
C LEU A 100 -11.80 21.58 32.15
N SER A 101 -12.00 21.62 30.83
CA SER A 101 -13.31 21.38 30.22
C SER A 101 -13.11 20.92 28.78
N SER A 102 -13.51 19.69 28.44
CA SER A 102 -13.51 19.22 27.06
C SER A 102 -14.93 19.24 26.50
N ILE A 103 -15.04 19.53 25.20
CA ILE A 103 -16.28 19.27 24.43
C ILE A 103 -16.36 17.82 23.94
N VAL A 104 -15.26 17.07 24.01
CA VAL A 104 -15.13 15.67 23.56
C VAL A 104 -14.57 14.74 24.65
N PRO A 105 -15.10 14.76 25.90
CA PRO A 105 -14.64 13.86 26.96
C PRO A 105 -14.80 12.36 26.60
N PRO A 106 -14.10 11.45 27.29
CA PRO A 106 -13.05 11.72 28.26
C PRO A 106 -11.73 12.14 27.57
N VAL A 107 -10.96 13.04 28.19
CA VAL A 107 -9.65 13.50 27.66
C VAL A 107 -8.57 13.45 28.75
N GLU A 108 -7.41 12.89 28.44
CA GLU A 108 -6.22 12.98 29.28
C GLU A 108 -5.50 14.32 29.09
N ALA A 109 -5.15 14.98 30.20
CA ALA A 109 -4.40 16.22 30.23
C ALA A 109 -3.10 16.04 31.04
N ARG A 110 -1.96 16.02 30.34
CA ARG A 110 -0.63 15.89 30.93
C ARG A 110 0.06 17.26 31.02
N PHE A 111 0.29 17.72 32.24
CA PHE A 111 1.01 18.94 32.57
C PHE A 111 2.47 18.64 32.92
N VAL A 112 3.44 19.29 32.27
CA VAL A 112 4.87 19.17 32.56
C VAL A 112 5.44 20.54 32.92
N ASN A 113 5.79 20.73 34.18
CA ASN A 113 6.39 21.98 34.67
C ASN A 113 7.81 22.15 34.09
N GLN A 114 8.02 23.18 33.28
CA GLN A 114 9.24 23.36 32.48
C GLN A 114 10.50 23.67 33.31
N LYS A 115 10.33 24.07 34.57
CA LYS A 115 11.41 24.50 35.48
C LYS A 115 11.82 23.41 36.48
N SER A 116 10.89 22.53 36.87
CA SER A 116 11.11 21.47 37.86
C SER A 116 10.98 20.05 37.32
N GLY A 117 10.53 19.88 36.06
CA GLY A 117 10.31 18.58 35.41
C GLY A 117 9.12 17.77 35.96
N LYS A 118 8.42 18.28 37.00
CA LYS A 118 7.25 17.60 37.59
C LYS A 118 6.16 17.39 36.54
N LYS A 119 5.63 16.17 36.50
CA LYS A 119 4.50 15.78 35.66
C LYS A 119 3.24 15.62 36.51
N PHE A 120 2.11 16.11 36.01
CA PHE A 120 0.78 15.93 36.58
C PHE A 120 -0.15 15.44 35.47
N TYR A 121 -1.13 14.62 35.83
CA TYR A 121 -2.04 13.95 34.90
C TYR A 121 -3.46 14.10 35.43
N PHE A 122 -4.39 14.49 34.55
CA PHE A 122 -5.82 14.61 34.86
C PHE A 122 -6.62 13.93 33.75
N LEU A 123 -7.68 13.20 34.12
CA LEU A 123 -8.61 12.58 33.19
C LEU A 123 -9.93 13.35 33.27
N ILE A 124 -10.17 14.21 32.29
CA ILE A 124 -11.34 15.10 32.22
C ILE A 124 -12.52 14.26 31.74
N ARG A 125 -13.59 14.19 32.53
CA ARG A 125 -14.80 13.40 32.22
C ARG A 125 -15.98 14.31 31.90
N GLU A 126 -17.08 13.72 31.43
CA GLU A 126 -18.35 14.44 31.34
C GLU A 126 -18.72 15.05 32.70
N GLN A 127 -19.18 16.31 32.66
CA GLN A 127 -19.55 17.12 33.84
C GLN A 127 -18.40 17.45 34.81
N ASP A 128 -17.14 17.12 34.49
CA ASP A 128 -16.01 17.36 35.40
C ASP A 128 -15.49 18.82 35.31
N TYR A 129 -16.05 19.69 36.16
CA TYR A 129 -15.65 21.10 36.32
C TYR A 129 -14.63 21.32 37.46
N ALA A 130 -13.90 20.29 37.88
CA ALA A 130 -13.00 20.36 39.04
C ALA A 130 -11.89 21.42 38.90
N GLU A 131 -11.57 22.08 40.03
CA GLU A 131 -10.44 23.01 40.11
C GLU A 131 -9.18 22.28 40.61
N HIS A 132 -8.33 21.89 39.68
CA HIS A 132 -7.05 21.25 40.00
C HIS A 132 -6.03 22.29 40.49
N THR A 133 -5.28 21.93 41.53
CA THR A 133 -4.32 22.83 42.18
C THR A 133 -2.89 22.43 41.81
N LEU A 134 -2.20 23.30 41.08
CA LEU A 134 -0.85 23.07 40.55
C LEU A 134 0.16 24.02 41.21
N ASP A 135 1.46 23.71 41.09
CA ASP A 135 2.52 24.64 41.47
C ASP A 135 2.50 25.86 40.53
N VAL A 136 2.84 27.06 41.03
CA VAL A 136 3.03 28.25 40.18
C VAL A 136 4.25 28.06 39.26
N GLY A 137 4.15 28.48 38.00
CA GLY A 137 5.26 28.43 37.03
C GLY A 137 4.83 28.16 35.58
N GLU A 138 5.80 27.93 34.71
CA GLU A 138 5.59 27.59 33.30
C GLU A 138 5.32 26.09 33.10
N TYR A 139 4.28 25.77 32.32
CA TYR A 139 3.87 24.41 31.99
C TYR A 139 3.75 24.19 30.49
N GLU A 140 4.10 22.99 30.06
CA GLU A 140 3.70 22.44 28.76
C GLU A 140 2.61 21.40 29.02
N MET A 141 1.46 21.61 28.39
CA MET A 141 0.19 20.93 28.65
C MET A 141 -0.22 20.21 27.36
N THR A 142 -0.17 18.87 27.40
CA THR A 142 -0.53 18.00 26.28
C THR A 142 -1.89 17.36 26.56
N PHE A 143 -2.83 17.51 25.64
CA PHE A 143 -4.13 16.85 25.66
C PHE A 143 -4.11 15.64 24.72
N GLN A 144 -4.59 14.50 25.20
CA GLN A 144 -4.62 13.22 24.49
C GLN A 144 -5.95 12.51 24.73
N LYS A 145 -6.46 11.89 23.67
CA LYS A 145 -7.61 10.97 23.69
C LYS A 145 -7.36 9.98 22.56
N GLU A 146 -7.69 8.70 22.76
CA GLU A 146 -7.71 7.73 21.65
C GLU A 146 -8.63 8.30 20.58
N ASN A 147 -8.25 8.21 19.30
CA ASN A 147 -9.06 8.74 18.18
C ASN A 147 -9.05 10.28 18.03
N TYR A 148 -8.04 10.99 18.56
CA TYR A 148 -8.02 12.47 18.54
C TYR A 148 -6.59 13.04 18.40
N PHE A 149 -6.40 14.05 17.53
CA PHE A 149 -5.10 14.68 17.29
C PHE A 149 -4.60 15.39 18.56
N SER A 150 -3.52 14.88 19.15
CA SER A 150 -3.08 15.34 20.47
C SER A 150 -2.57 16.79 20.44
N GLN A 151 -3.21 17.69 21.18
CA GLN A 151 -2.89 19.11 21.16
C GLN A 151 -1.96 19.49 22.32
N THR A 152 -0.82 20.13 22.04
CA THR A 152 0.08 20.65 23.09
C THR A 152 0.12 22.17 23.10
N LYS A 153 -0.08 22.76 24.28
CA LYS A 153 -0.06 24.22 24.54
C LYS A 153 0.90 24.53 25.69
N ARG A 154 1.57 25.69 25.66
CA ARG A 154 2.36 26.21 26.79
C ARG A 154 1.56 27.25 27.56
N VAL A 155 1.65 27.26 28.89
CA VAL A 155 0.93 28.24 29.72
C VAL A 155 1.62 28.51 31.07
N THR A 156 1.61 29.78 31.48
CA THR A 156 2.00 30.22 32.82
C THR A 156 0.86 30.02 33.82
N ILE A 157 1.05 29.20 34.86
CA ILE A 157 0.12 29.10 35.99
C ILE A 157 0.54 30.12 37.05
N ARG A 158 -0.39 31.00 37.47
CA ARG A 158 -0.14 32.10 38.41
C ARG A 158 -0.95 31.97 39.70
N GLU A 159 -0.53 32.70 40.72
CA GLU A 159 -1.22 32.77 42.03
C GLU A 159 -2.58 33.48 41.88
N LYS A 160 -3.65 32.90 42.46
CA LYS A 160 -5.04 33.42 42.46
C LYS A 160 -5.74 33.54 41.10
N GLU A 161 -5.08 33.20 40.00
CA GLU A 161 -5.70 33.10 38.66
C GLU A 161 -6.36 31.72 38.51
N VAL A 162 -7.50 31.66 37.80
CA VAL A 162 -8.20 30.41 37.42
C VAL A 162 -8.25 30.36 35.91
N LEU A 163 -7.35 29.61 35.30
CA LEU A 163 -7.32 29.42 33.86
C LEU A 163 -8.34 28.33 33.47
N SER A 164 -9.19 28.64 32.49
CA SER A 164 -10.17 27.71 31.93
C SER A 164 -9.78 27.36 30.49
N PHE A 165 -9.68 26.07 30.19
CA PHE A 165 -9.32 25.59 28.85
C PHE A 165 -10.49 24.84 28.24
N PRO A 166 -11.23 25.42 27.27
CA PRO A 166 -12.11 24.65 26.40
C PRO A 166 -11.24 23.83 25.43
N ILE A 167 -11.29 22.51 25.58
CA ILE A 167 -10.46 21.58 24.82
C ILE A 167 -11.26 21.06 23.64
N HIS A 168 -11.06 21.73 22.50
CA HIS A 168 -11.33 21.19 21.18
C HIS A 168 -10.09 20.39 20.78
N LEU A 169 -10.17 19.06 20.89
CA LEU A 169 -9.33 18.18 20.08
C LEU A 169 -10.07 18.02 18.75
N GLU A 170 -9.37 18.19 17.64
CA GLU A 170 -9.86 17.67 16.37
C GLU A 170 -9.82 16.15 16.46
N PRO A 171 -10.86 15.42 15.99
CA PRO A 171 -10.70 14.00 15.77
C PRO A 171 -9.46 13.82 14.88
N MET A 172 -8.55 12.93 15.28
CA MET A 172 -8.10 12.01 14.26
C MET A 172 -9.40 11.35 13.95
N LEU A 173 -9.81 11.37 12.72
CA LEU A 173 -11.04 10.72 12.41
C LEU A 173 -10.84 9.17 12.53
N LEU A 174 -9.66 8.73 13.02
CA LEU A 174 -9.16 7.41 13.42
C LEU A 174 -10.03 6.89 14.55
N GLU A 175 -10.72 5.78 14.42
CA GLU A 175 -11.44 5.11 15.49
C GLU A 175 -11.17 3.62 15.44
N SER A 176 -11.68 2.84 16.39
CA SER A 176 -11.26 1.44 16.54
C SER A 176 -12.13 0.63 17.50
N TRP A 177 -12.13 -0.68 17.35
CA TRP A 177 -13.01 -1.70 17.95
C TRP A 177 -12.08 -2.97 18.11
N THR A 178 -12.36 -4.01 18.92
CA THR A 178 -11.62 -5.31 18.82
C THR A 178 -12.52 -6.57 18.88
N LEU A 179 -12.25 -7.51 17.98
CA LEU A 179 -13.11 -8.58 17.48
C LEU A 179 -12.98 -9.87 18.29
N GLY A 180 -14.14 -10.45 18.59
CA GLY A 180 -14.29 -11.41 19.68
C GLY A 180 -14.06 -12.85 19.26
N GLU A 181 -13.24 -13.58 20.03
CA GLU A 181 -12.63 -14.86 19.67
C GLU A 181 -11.43 -14.66 18.70
N GLU A 182 -10.46 -15.58 18.71
CA GLU A 182 -9.10 -15.35 18.16
C GLU A 182 -8.79 -16.23 16.94
N GLN A 183 -9.28 -15.83 15.79
CA GLN A 183 -8.78 -16.28 14.50
C GLN A 183 -8.50 -15.00 13.67
N GLU A 184 -7.85 -15.08 12.52
CA GLU A 184 -6.94 -14.00 12.06
C GLU A 184 -7.61 -13.06 11.03
N THR A 185 -7.00 -12.11 10.26
CA THR A 185 -7.79 -11.32 9.24
C THR A 185 -7.22 -11.13 7.83
N LYS A 186 -7.86 -11.82 6.88
CA LYS A 186 -7.77 -11.83 5.42
C LYS A 186 -8.76 -10.78 4.78
N SER A 187 -9.59 -11.03 3.75
CA SER A 187 -10.03 -10.04 2.72
C SER A 187 -11.45 -9.56 2.45
N ILE A 188 -11.59 -8.31 2.02
CA ILE A 188 -12.83 -7.55 1.91
C ILE A 188 -13.40 -7.37 0.47
N TYR A 189 -14.61 -7.87 0.16
CA TYR A 189 -15.31 -7.92 -1.17
C TYR A 189 -16.82 -7.63 -1.05
N LEU A 190 -17.72 -7.61 -2.08
CA LEU A 190 -19.21 -7.69 -1.89
C LEU A 190 -20.18 -7.76 -3.17
N ALA A 191 -21.52 -8.06 -3.15
CA ALA A 191 -22.68 -7.32 -3.81
C ALA A 191 -24.16 -7.61 -3.33
N ASP A 192 -25.10 -6.62 -3.47
CA ASP A 192 -26.32 -6.17 -2.66
C ASP A 192 -27.13 -7.13 -1.75
N VAL A 193 -27.23 -6.99 -0.39
CA VAL A 193 -27.90 -7.97 0.53
C VAL A 193 -29.37 -7.84 0.98
N ASP A 194 -29.66 -7.29 2.16
CA ASP A 194 -30.78 -7.58 3.06
C ASP A 194 -32.14 -7.12 2.44
N GLY A 195 -32.12 -6.61 1.20
CA GLY A 195 -33.25 -6.36 0.31
C GLY A 195 -33.87 -4.96 0.43
N ASN A 196 -33.23 -3.99 1.10
CA ASN A 196 -33.87 -2.71 1.42
C ASN A 196 -33.12 -1.36 1.16
N GLY A 197 -31.92 -1.29 0.50
CA GLY A 197 -31.06 -0.07 0.29
C GLY A 197 -29.97 0.36 1.35
N LYS A 198 -28.84 -0.36 1.51
CA LYS A 198 -27.40 -0.02 1.85
C LYS A 198 -26.51 -1.12 2.44
N LEU A 199 -25.19 -1.04 2.20
CA LEU A 199 -24.13 -2.08 2.39
C LEU A 199 -23.56 -2.37 3.79
N GLU A 200 -22.97 -3.59 3.89
CA GLU A 200 -22.49 -4.25 5.12
C GLU A 200 -21.09 -4.91 4.98
N LEU A 201 -20.34 -5.15 6.07
CA LEU A 201 -19.18 -6.06 5.98
C LEU A 201 -19.68 -7.50 6.10
N LEU A 202 -19.51 -8.33 5.07
CA LEU A 202 -19.62 -9.81 5.11
C LEU A 202 -18.33 -10.34 5.78
N CYS A 203 -17.68 -11.45 5.43
CA CYS A 203 -16.29 -11.79 5.80
C CYS A 203 -15.77 -13.12 5.29
N PHE A 204 -14.62 -13.10 4.58
CA PHE A 204 -13.84 -14.24 4.05
C PHE A 204 -13.34 -15.23 5.21
N SER A 205 -12.62 -16.42 5.11
CA SER A 205 -11.43 -16.87 5.96
C SER A 205 -10.44 -18.02 5.51
N PRO A 206 -9.08 -18.12 5.78
CA PRO A 206 -8.05 -19.14 5.42
C PRO A 206 -8.23 -20.64 5.64
N GLN A 207 -8.83 -21.00 6.75
CA GLN A 207 -8.91 -22.36 7.20
C GLN A 207 -10.30 -22.63 7.77
N GLY A 208 -11.32 -21.75 7.75
CA GLY A 208 -11.68 -20.63 6.84
C GLY A 208 -13.19 -20.31 6.47
N SER A 209 -13.80 -19.21 6.95
CA SER A 209 -15.24 -18.94 7.19
C SER A 209 -15.91 -17.75 6.45
N ILE A 210 -17.07 -17.86 5.79
CA ILE A 210 -18.00 -16.79 5.37
C ILE A 210 -18.78 -16.31 6.61
N THR A 211 -18.97 -15.00 6.85
CA THR A 211 -19.78 -14.43 7.98
C THR A 211 -20.10 -12.96 7.82
N ALA A 212 -21.29 -12.43 8.11
CA ALA A 212 -21.63 -11.08 7.70
C ALA A 212 -22.49 -10.28 8.64
N TYR A 213 -22.37 -8.95 8.46
CA TYR A 213 -22.69 -8.07 9.52
C TYR A 213 -22.63 -6.55 9.29
N ASP A 214 -23.69 -5.99 9.84
CA ASP A 214 -24.06 -4.62 10.16
C ASP A 214 -23.12 -3.85 11.10
N PHE A 215 -22.08 -3.19 10.60
CA PHE A 215 -21.40 -2.19 11.43
C PHE A 215 -22.33 -1.03 11.73
N TRP A 216 -23.39 -0.80 11.00
CA TRP A 216 -24.40 0.17 11.42
C TRP A 216 -25.07 -0.10 12.79
N LYS A 217 -24.86 -1.29 13.42
CA LYS A 217 -25.51 -1.71 14.69
C LYS A 217 -24.65 -2.32 15.82
N LYS A 218 -23.31 -2.41 15.77
CA LYS A 218 -22.47 -2.83 16.95
C LYS A 218 -22.77 -4.24 17.51
N ALA A 219 -23.45 -5.13 16.76
CA ALA A 219 -24.08 -6.33 17.34
C ALA A 219 -24.44 -7.46 16.34
N ARG A 220 -23.43 -8.25 15.92
CA ARG A 220 -23.44 -9.55 15.20
C ARG A 220 -24.70 -9.93 14.35
N LEU A 221 -24.57 -10.27 13.05
CA LEU A 221 -25.63 -10.93 12.27
C LEU A 221 -25.45 -12.46 11.86
N TRP A 222 -24.51 -12.99 11.03
CA TRP A 222 -24.55 -14.44 10.54
C TRP A 222 -23.18 -15.16 10.19
N HIS A 223 -22.93 -16.51 10.27
CA HIS A 223 -21.68 -17.32 9.90
C HIS A 223 -21.83 -18.85 9.73
N ILE A 224 -21.35 -19.43 8.64
CA ILE A 224 -22.05 -20.55 8.01
C ILE A 224 -21.33 -21.92 7.81
N PRO A 225 -20.60 -22.48 8.81
CA PRO A 225 -19.64 -23.65 8.75
C PRO A 225 -19.28 -24.52 7.49
N TYR A 226 -18.21 -25.31 7.62
CA TYR A 226 -17.48 -26.12 6.61
C TYR A 226 -18.21 -26.63 5.26
N LYS A 227 -17.87 -26.13 4.03
CA LYS A 227 -18.11 -26.52 2.56
C LYS A 227 -16.91 -26.68 1.50
N LEU A 228 -15.57 -26.56 1.71
CA LEU A 228 -14.44 -26.17 0.76
C LEU A 228 -12.96 -26.09 1.33
N PRO A 229 -11.76 -26.50 0.83
CA PRO A 229 -10.44 -26.45 1.56
C PRO A 229 -9.42 -25.30 1.39
N GLU A 230 -9.20 -24.75 0.19
CA GLU A 230 -7.97 -23.98 -0.10
C GLU A 230 -8.23 -22.64 -0.83
N ILE A 231 -7.20 -21.94 -1.28
CA ILE A 231 -7.22 -20.47 -1.41
C ILE A 231 -8.08 -19.90 -2.54
N ALA A 232 -9.24 -19.26 -2.31
CA ALA A 232 -9.92 -18.45 -3.35
C ALA A 232 -9.67 -16.96 -3.25
N TYR A 233 -9.50 -16.32 -4.39
CA TYR A 233 -8.77 -15.05 -4.51
C TYR A 233 -9.46 -14.03 -5.41
N HIS A 234 -10.77 -14.15 -5.63
CA HIS A 234 -11.61 -13.15 -6.31
C HIS A 234 -13.06 -13.61 -6.19
N VAL A 235 -14.03 -12.69 -6.34
CA VAL A 235 -15.50 -12.90 -6.33
C VAL A 235 -16.13 -11.86 -7.24
N VAL A 236 -17.35 -12.09 -7.73
CA VAL A 236 -18.18 -11.19 -8.56
C VAL A 236 -19.67 -11.41 -8.21
N PHE A 237 -20.61 -10.57 -8.65
CA PHE A 237 -22.03 -10.62 -8.24
C PHE A 237 -23.01 -10.19 -9.33
N HIS A 238 -24.21 -10.80 -9.46
CA HIS A 238 -25.21 -10.43 -10.49
C HIS A 238 -26.59 -11.12 -10.31
N ASP A 239 -27.73 -10.45 -10.17
CA ASP A 239 -29.03 -11.13 -9.99
C ASP A 239 -29.46 -11.91 -11.26
N ILE A 240 -29.49 -13.23 -11.14
CA ILE A 240 -29.47 -14.16 -12.27
C ILE A 240 -30.77 -14.96 -12.40
N ASP A 241 -31.43 -15.41 -11.33
CA ASP A 241 -32.80 -15.96 -11.46
C ASP A 241 -33.85 -14.85 -11.45
N ARG A 242 -33.43 -13.62 -11.13
CA ARG A 242 -34.23 -12.38 -11.06
C ARG A 242 -35.21 -12.39 -9.90
N ASP A 243 -34.70 -12.77 -8.73
CA ASP A 243 -35.41 -12.67 -7.46
C ASP A 243 -35.38 -11.27 -6.84
N GLY A 244 -34.49 -10.40 -7.33
CA GLY A 244 -34.32 -9.00 -6.94
C GLY A 244 -32.95 -8.71 -6.36
N ILE A 245 -32.15 -9.74 -6.05
CA ILE A 245 -31.02 -9.64 -5.14
C ILE A 245 -29.80 -10.38 -5.78
N PRO A 246 -28.56 -9.82 -5.84
CA PRO A 246 -27.52 -10.23 -6.81
C PRO A 246 -26.58 -11.43 -6.53
N ASP A 247 -26.39 -12.27 -7.55
CA ASP A 247 -25.68 -13.55 -7.45
C ASP A 247 -24.15 -13.52 -7.27
N PHE A 248 -23.65 -13.69 -6.03
CA PHE A 248 -22.28 -13.82 -5.51
C PHE A 248 -21.15 -14.60 -6.28
N ILE A 249 -21.09 -14.80 -7.61
CA ILE A 249 -20.01 -15.50 -8.38
C ILE A 249 -18.52 -15.56 -7.88
N ILE A 250 -18.12 -16.65 -7.17
CA ILE A 250 -16.75 -17.29 -7.02
C ILE A 250 -16.20 -18.54 -8.03
N PRO A 251 -15.05 -17.71 -8.32
CA PRO A 251 -13.56 -17.77 -8.48
C PRO A 251 -12.49 -18.49 -7.61
N HIS A 252 -12.02 -19.69 -8.02
CA HIS A 252 -10.78 -20.37 -7.60
C HIS A 252 -10.41 -21.66 -8.42
N HIS A 253 -9.44 -22.42 -7.89
CA HIS A 253 -8.81 -23.71 -8.21
C HIS A 253 -9.70 -24.86 -8.59
N HIS A 254 -10.04 -25.70 -7.65
CA HIS A 254 -10.96 -26.77 -7.85
C HIS A 254 -12.41 -26.24 -7.76
N CYS A 255 -12.83 -25.13 -8.45
CA CYS A 255 -14.24 -24.70 -8.68
C CYS A 255 -14.79 -23.62 -9.60
N PHE A 256 -16.02 -23.95 -10.03
CA PHE A 256 -17.14 -23.06 -10.31
C PHE A 256 -18.31 -23.31 -9.37
N LEU A 257 -19.00 -22.27 -8.83
CA LEU A 257 -20.29 -22.37 -8.12
C LEU A 257 -21.06 -20.96 -8.06
N VAL A 258 -22.32 -20.61 -8.49
CA VAL A 258 -22.99 -19.21 -8.27
C VAL A 258 -24.37 -19.23 -7.61
N ILE A 259 -24.82 -18.25 -6.70
CA ILE A 259 -25.88 -17.88 -5.54
C ILE A 259 -26.20 -16.37 -5.55
N SER A 260 -27.38 -15.78 -5.08
CA SER A 260 -27.86 -14.30 -4.82
C SER A 260 -28.51 -13.50 -3.53
N GLY A 261 -28.36 -13.74 -2.17
CA GLY A 261 -29.29 -14.10 -0.93
C GLY A 261 -30.08 -15.49 -0.42
N LYS A 262 -31.00 -16.46 -0.89
CA LYS A 262 -32.34 -16.72 -1.68
C LYS A 262 -33.04 -17.84 -1.00
N THR A 263 -32.17 -18.79 -0.72
CA THR A 263 -32.32 -19.72 0.37
C THR A 263 -30.94 -20.30 0.69
N HIS A 264 -29.85 -19.60 0.37
CA HIS A 264 -28.43 -20.05 0.42
C HIS A 264 -28.02 -21.27 -0.37
N ARG A 265 -29.04 -22.04 -0.70
CA ARG A 265 -29.03 -23.43 -1.04
C ARG A 265 -28.68 -23.54 -2.50
N GLU A 266 -27.39 -23.38 -2.77
CA GLU A 266 -26.65 -23.16 -4.02
C GLU A 266 -27.32 -23.39 -5.45
N LEU A 267 -26.73 -23.50 -6.66
CA LEU A 267 -27.41 -23.74 -7.98
C LEU A 267 -26.55 -24.38 -9.06
N PHE A 268 -25.59 -23.60 -9.60
CA PHE A 268 -24.86 -24.03 -10.78
C PHE A 268 -23.36 -24.18 -10.64
N SER A 269 -22.89 -25.40 -10.85
CA SER A 269 -21.56 -25.97 -10.66
C SER A 269 -21.30 -26.92 -11.81
N LEU A 270 -20.07 -27.30 -12.10
CA LEU A 270 -19.78 -28.43 -13.00
C LEU A 270 -18.35 -28.94 -12.93
N PRO A 271 -18.10 -30.27 -13.14
CA PRO A 271 -16.80 -30.98 -13.00
C PRO A 271 -15.49 -30.48 -13.67
N SER A 272 -14.53 -30.27 -12.75
CA SER A 272 -13.14 -29.77 -12.73
C SER A 272 -12.75 -28.37 -13.21
N TYR A 273 -13.51 -27.30 -12.87
CA TYR A 273 -13.08 -25.89 -13.07
C TYR A 273 -11.83 -25.55 -12.28
N TRP A 274 -10.71 -25.73 -12.96
CA TRP A 274 -9.31 -25.50 -12.69
C TRP A 274 -8.65 -24.36 -13.55
N GLY A 275 -9.36 -23.29 -13.93
CA GLY A 275 -8.81 -22.12 -14.64
C GLY A 275 -9.64 -20.85 -14.41
N ARG A 276 -9.92 -19.87 -15.34
CA ARG A 276 -10.49 -18.52 -14.97
C ARG A 276 -11.29 -17.44 -15.91
N ILE A 277 -12.33 -17.49 -16.82
CA ILE A 277 -13.20 -16.23 -17.24
C ILE A 277 -14.75 -16.44 -17.35
N PHE A 278 -15.68 -15.41 -17.28
CA PHE A 278 -17.21 -15.30 -17.42
C PHE A 278 -17.59 -13.92 -17.99
N ALA A 279 -18.90 -13.73 -18.24
CA ALA A 279 -19.63 -12.69 -18.97
C ALA A 279 -21.24 -12.67 -19.01
N LEU A 280 -22.04 -11.99 -18.16
CA LEU A 280 -23.53 -12.19 -18.08
C LEU A 280 -24.48 -11.36 -18.99
N VAL A 281 -24.95 -11.84 -20.17
CA VAL A 281 -25.57 -10.90 -21.17
C VAL A 281 -26.55 -11.32 -22.34
N ASP A 282 -27.86 -11.07 -22.21
CA ASP A 282 -28.91 -10.79 -23.25
C ASP A 282 -29.01 -11.42 -24.70
N ALA A 283 -28.21 -12.39 -25.14
CA ALA A 283 -28.03 -12.92 -26.52
C ALA A 283 -29.23 -13.50 -27.35
N ASN A 284 -29.39 -14.84 -27.49
CA ASN A 284 -30.15 -15.55 -28.54
C ASN A 284 -31.68 -15.68 -28.35
N GLN A 285 -32.22 -15.13 -27.26
CA GLN A 285 -33.62 -14.73 -27.00
C GLN A 285 -34.65 -15.68 -26.31
N ASP A 286 -34.42 -16.24 -25.11
CA ASP A 286 -35.50 -16.60 -24.14
C ASP A 286 -35.79 -15.48 -23.11
N GLY A 287 -34.76 -14.87 -22.50
CA GLY A 287 -34.98 -13.65 -21.68
C GLY A 287 -34.11 -13.44 -20.44
N TYR A 288 -33.48 -14.47 -19.89
CA TYR A 288 -32.47 -14.33 -18.82
C TYR A 288 -31.08 -14.36 -19.47
N GLU A 289 -30.02 -14.14 -18.68
CA GLU A 289 -28.65 -14.41 -19.13
C GLU A 289 -28.35 -15.92 -19.14
N ASP A 290 -27.19 -16.31 -19.65
CA ASP A 290 -26.78 -17.70 -19.86
C ASP A 290 -25.38 -17.93 -19.22
N ILE A 291 -24.49 -18.81 -19.70
CA ILE A 291 -23.09 -18.85 -19.23
C ILE A 291 -22.10 -19.07 -20.38
N ILE A 292 -20.97 -18.29 -20.47
CA ILE A 292 -19.96 -18.04 -21.56
C ILE A 292 -18.73 -18.89 -21.35
N LEU A 293 -18.27 -19.78 -22.24
CA LEU A 293 -17.48 -20.91 -21.74
C LEU A 293 -15.99 -20.85 -21.92
N MET A 294 -15.36 -20.58 -20.81
CA MET A 294 -14.21 -19.74 -20.84
C MET A 294 -12.89 -20.40 -20.49
N ARG A 295 -12.51 -21.37 -21.34
CA ARG A 295 -11.48 -22.29 -20.89
C ARG A 295 -10.49 -22.94 -21.91
N GLY A 296 -9.20 -23.08 -21.50
CA GLY A 296 -7.97 -23.54 -22.24
C GLY A 296 -7.65 -24.88 -23.05
N TYR A 297 -7.80 -26.21 -22.64
CA TYR A 297 -7.02 -27.49 -22.92
C TYR A 297 -7.82 -28.91 -23.05
N ASN A 298 -7.52 -29.88 -23.99
CA ASN A 298 -8.17 -31.06 -24.77
C ASN A 298 -9.55 -31.17 -25.62
N LYS A 299 -9.78 -30.66 -26.89
CA LYS A 299 -11.01 -30.69 -27.85
C LYS A 299 -11.80 -29.43 -28.50
N GLY A 300 -12.60 -28.51 -27.87
CA GLY A 300 -13.67 -27.55 -28.36
C GLY A 300 -13.91 -26.22 -27.56
N ILE A 301 -15.10 -25.56 -27.52
CA ILE A 301 -15.68 -24.44 -26.66
C ILE A 301 -17.27 -24.40 -26.65
N GLU A 302 -18.08 -23.59 -25.90
CA GLU A 302 -19.51 -23.95 -25.52
C GLU A 302 -20.65 -22.95 -25.02
N CYS A 303 -21.93 -23.39 -24.85
CA CYS A 303 -23.01 -22.85 -23.95
C CYS A 303 -24.32 -23.72 -23.86
N TYR A 304 -25.01 -23.66 -22.71
CA TYR A 304 -26.21 -24.35 -22.15
C TYR A 304 -27.20 -23.34 -21.51
N ASP A 305 -28.46 -23.81 -21.45
CA ASP A 305 -29.63 -23.47 -20.62
C ASP A 305 -29.32 -23.24 -19.07
N SER A 306 -30.10 -22.45 -18.28
CA SER A 306 -29.94 -21.97 -16.86
C SER A 306 -30.76 -22.89 -16.02
N LYS A 307 -31.90 -22.47 -15.44
CA LYS A 307 -33.27 -22.76 -15.89
C LYS A 307 -33.54 -24.03 -16.69
N THR A 308 -32.60 -24.63 -17.41
CA THR A 308 -32.61 -26.08 -17.73
C THR A 308 -31.22 -26.70 -17.92
N GLY A 309 -30.12 -25.98 -17.74
CA GLY A 309 -28.75 -26.45 -17.68
C GLY A 309 -28.18 -26.96 -18.97
N LYS A 310 -28.96 -26.99 -20.06
CA LYS A 310 -28.93 -27.85 -21.26
C LYS A 310 -28.25 -27.37 -22.57
N PRO A 311 -27.53 -28.26 -23.27
CA PRO A 311 -26.46 -27.86 -24.19
C PRO A 311 -27.01 -27.29 -25.48
N LEU A 312 -26.47 -26.16 -25.92
CA LEU A 312 -26.62 -25.74 -27.32
C LEU A 312 -25.45 -26.13 -28.21
N TRP A 313 -24.18 -25.74 -27.98
CA TRP A 313 -23.18 -25.84 -29.08
C TRP A 313 -21.68 -25.93 -28.77
N SER A 314 -20.89 -26.32 -29.79
CA SER A 314 -19.51 -26.84 -29.73
C SER A 314 -18.85 -26.94 -31.14
N ASN A 315 -17.52 -26.79 -31.26
CA ASN A 315 -16.65 -26.80 -32.47
C ASN A 315 -15.19 -27.30 -32.29
N GLY A 316 -14.27 -26.73 -31.47
CA GLY A 316 -12.85 -27.10 -31.70
C GLY A 316 -11.56 -26.50 -31.08
N GLN A 317 -11.37 -25.22 -30.72
CA GLN A 317 -10.01 -24.56 -30.76
C GLN A 317 -9.63 -23.70 -29.48
N THR A 318 -8.38 -23.19 -29.29
CA THR A 318 -7.40 -23.33 -28.13
C THR A 318 -6.93 -22.11 -27.20
N VAL A 319 -7.03 -22.08 -25.83
CA VAL A 319 -6.53 -20.94 -24.94
C VAL A 319 -5.42 -21.22 -23.91
N GLY A 320 -4.18 -20.77 -24.16
CA GLY A 320 -3.43 -20.09 -23.08
C GLY A 320 -4.27 -18.94 -22.60
N THR A 321 -4.33 -18.68 -21.26
CA THR A 321 -5.26 -18.14 -20.18
C THR A 321 -4.93 -16.80 -19.40
N PHE A 322 -5.78 -15.74 -19.40
CA PHE A 322 -5.53 -14.40 -18.76
C PHE A 322 -6.69 -13.36 -18.50
N CYS A 323 -7.85 -13.18 -19.18
CA CYS A 323 -8.58 -11.89 -19.33
C CYS A 323 -10.09 -11.77 -19.65
N PRO A 324 -10.81 -10.76 -19.11
CA PRO A 324 -12.20 -10.44 -19.46
C PRO A 324 -12.51 -10.26 -20.94
N PRO A 325 -13.59 -10.89 -21.39
CA PRO A 325 -14.31 -10.69 -22.66
C PRO A 325 -15.71 -10.09 -22.52
N VAL A 326 -16.16 -9.41 -23.58
CA VAL A 326 -16.79 -8.08 -23.54
C VAL A 326 -17.52 -8.01 -25.06
N LEU A 327 -18.39 -7.05 -25.56
CA LEU A 327 -19.64 -7.12 -26.47
C LEU A 327 -19.77 -6.59 -28.04
N LEU A 328 -20.90 -5.93 -28.56
CA LEU A 328 -21.35 -5.11 -29.85
C LEU A 328 -22.87 -4.66 -30.09
N ASN A 329 -23.85 -5.40 -30.70
CA ASN A 329 -25.22 -4.93 -30.99
C ASN A 329 -26.42 -5.84 -30.55
N GLN A 330 -26.38 -7.18 -30.69
CA GLN A 330 -27.12 -8.15 -29.81
C GLN A 330 -26.79 -9.67 -30.03
N LYS A 331 -25.82 -10.02 -30.89
CA LYS A 331 -25.62 -11.37 -31.44
C LYS A 331 -24.19 -11.89 -31.72
N ASN A 332 -23.10 -11.29 -31.23
CA ASN A 332 -21.73 -11.83 -31.40
C ASN A 332 -20.77 -11.48 -30.22
N LEU A 333 -19.72 -12.24 -29.97
CA LEU A 333 -18.76 -12.16 -28.89
C LEU A 333 -17.47 -11.42 -29.43
N LEU A 334 -16.67 -10.68 -28.63
CA LEU A 334 -15.26 -10.32 -28.96
C LEU A 334 -14.07 -10.72 -28.03
N TYR A 335 -12.98 -11.15 -28.69
CA TYR A 335 -11.68 -11.58 -28.11
C TYR A 335 -10.46 -11.28 -28.96
N ALA A 336 -9.26 -11.61 -28.48
CA ALA A 336 -8.01 -11.25 -29.15
C ALA A 336 -6.88 -12.32 -29.18
N ARG A 337 -6.69 -13.06 -30.30
CA ARG A 337 -5.63 -14.09 -30.43
C ARG A 337 -5.09 -14.44 -31.83
N ASP A 338 -3.90 -14.39 -32.42
CA ASP A 338 -2.56 -13.77 -32.51
C ASP A 338 -2.23 -13.58 -34.05
N GLY A 339 -2.68 -12.52 -34.77
CA GLY A 339 -2.53 -12.40 -36.26
C GLY A 339 -3.58 -11.76 -37.23
N LYS A 340 -4.91 -11.75 -36.96
CA LYS A 340 -6.09 -11.14 -37.70
C LYS A 340 -7.00 -10.41 -36.65
N LEU A 341 -8.27 -9.97 -36.83
CA LEU A 341 -9.27 -9.99 -35.71
C LEU A 341 -10.25 -11.15 -35.85
N ILE A 342 -11.27 -11.23 -35.00
CA ILE A 342 -12.55 -11.89 -35.22
C ILE A 342 -13.67 -11.22 -34.36
N LYS A 343 -14.94 -11.31 -34.76
CA LYS A 343 -16.14 -11.23 -33.92
C LYS A 343 -16.94 -12.51 -34.10
N LEU A 344 -17.80 -12.86 -33.14
CA LEU A 344 -18.14 -14.25 -32.99
C LEU A 344 -19.62 -14.48 -32.63
N ASP A 345 -20.47 -14.88 -33.57
CA ASP A 345 -21.92 -15.11 -33.41
C ASP A 345 -22.35 -15.78 -32.06
N ILE A 346 -23.61 -15.68 -31.61
CA ILE A 346 -24.19 -16.45 -30.46
C ILE A 346 -25.41 -17.33 -30.74
N THR A 347 -25.77 -17.51 -32.00
CA THR A 347 -26.89 -18.36 -32.43
C THR A 347 -26.43 -19.74 -32.91
N ASN A 348 -25.30 -19.83 -33.65
CA ASN A 348 -24.77 -21.06 -34.29
C ASN A 348 -23.37 -21.59 -33.86
N GLY A 349 -22.29 -20.82 -34.00
CA GLY A 349 -20.95 -21.07 -33.44
C GLY A 349 -19.90 -19.99 -33.80
N LYS A 350 -20.14 -19.27 -34.90
CA LYS A 350 -19.11 -18.93 -35.88
C LYS A 350 -18.36 -17.63 -35.67
N GLU A 351 -17.32 -17.46 -36.48
CA GLU A 351 -16.26 -16.48 -36.31
C GLU A 351 -15.83 -15.79 -37.62
N ASP A 352 -15.88 -14.45 -37.64
CA ASP A 352 -15.48 -13.62 -38.79
C ASP A 352 -14.52 -12.47 -38.43
N ILE A 353 -13.42 -12.31 -39.19
CA ILE A 353 -12.35 -11.34 -38.91
C ILE A 353 -12.90 -9.91 -38.83
N TYR A 354 -12.70 -9.23 -37.70
CA TYR A 354 -13.17 -7.87 -37.52
C TYR A 354 -12.16 -6.80 -38.02
N LEU A 355 -11.01 -6.53 -37.37
CA LEU A 355 -10.01 -5.52 -37.87
C LEU A 355 -8.50 -5.93 -37.73
N LYS A 356 -7.50 -5.00 -37.74
CA LYS A 356 -6.04 -5.28 -37.52
C LYS A 356 -5.27 -4.35 -36.53
N TYR A 357 -4.70 -4.96 -35.48
CA TYR A 357 -3.84 -4.39 -34.41
C TYR A 357 -2.40 -4.31 -34.88
N SER A 358 -1.50 -4.94 -34.15
CA SER A 358 -0.06 -4.77 -34.26
C SER A 358 0.61 -5.67 -35.30
N ASP A 359 1.95 -5.74 -35.40
CA ASP A 359 2.73 -6.46 -36.42
C ASP A 359 3.60 -7.74 -36.13
N ASN A 360 3.82 -8.29 -34.90
CA ASN A 360 4.41 -9.65 -34.65
C ASN A 360 3.47 -10.84 -34.20
N ALA A 361 3.19 -11.17 -32.92
CA ALA A 361 2.24 -12.29 -32.59
C ALA A 361 1.49 -12.32 -31.22
N SER A 362 1.59 -11.29 -30.39
CA SER A 362 1.15 -11.05 -29.00
C SER A 362 -0.33 -10.80 -28.60
N ASN A 363 -0.92 -11.35 -27.51
CA ASN A 363 -2.39 -11.30 -27.24
C ASN A 363 -2.95 -10.53 -26.00
N ALA A 364 -3.56 -11.21 -25.01
CA ALA A 364 -4.81 -10.74 -24.42
C ALA A 364 -5.04 -10.70 -22.88
N ASP A 365 -5.12 -9.52 -22.29
CA ASP A 365 -5.10 -9.22 -20.85
C ASP A 365 -6.03 -8.00 -20.42
N ASP A 366 -7.31 -8.31 -20.12
CA ASP A 366 -8.60 -7.71 -19.61
C ASP A 366 -9.56 -7.21 -20.82
N ILE A 367 -10.84 -6.73 -20.81
CA ILE A 367 -11.46 -5.71 -21.77
C ILE A 367 -12.55 -4.86 -21.07
N ARG A 368 -12.82 -3.60 -21.52
CA ARG A 368 -14.16 -2.94 -21.43
C ARG A 368 -14.64 -2.34 -22.78
N ILE A 369 -15.90 -1.92 -22.86
CA ILE A 369 -16.50 -0.94 -23.78
C ILE A 369 -16.38 0.41 -23.10
N VAL A 370 -16.44 1.49 -23.88
CA VAL A 370 -16.80 2.81 -23.35
C VAL A 370 -17.74 3.58 -24.24
N SER A 371 -18.39 4.58 -23.64
CA SER A 371 -19.04 5.64 -24.39
C SER A 371 -18.04 6.75 -24.69
N LEU A 372 -18.10 7.31 -25.90
CA LEU A 372 -17.25 8.40 -26.36
C LEU A 372 -18.08 9.65 -26.66
N PRO A 373 -17.44 10.83 -26.75
CA PRO A 373 -18.09 12.04 -27.23
C PRO A 373 -18.86 11.85 -28.56
N GLU A 374 -19.98 12.57 -28.68
CA GLU A 374 -20.88 12.59 -29.85
C GLU A 374 -21.66 11.28 -30.11
N ASN A 375 -21.97 10.50 -29.05
CA ASN A 375 -22.63 9.19 -29.14
C ASN A 375 -21.89 8.18 -30.04
N LYS A 376 -20.55 8.24 -30.01
CA LYS A 376 -19.71 7.14 -30.51
C LYS A 376 -19.50 6.15 -29.36
N GLN A 377 -19.13 4.93 -29.70
CA GLN A 377 -18.72 3.95 -28.72
C GLN A 377 -17.24 3.65 -28.95
N GLY A 378 -16.48 3.77 -27.87
CA GLY A 378 -15.09 3.38 -27.75
C GLY A 378 -15.05 2.02 -27.09
N ILE A 379 -13.87 1.45 -27.04
CA ILE A 379 -13.70 0.08 -26.62
C ILE A 379 -12.24 -0.11 -26.29
N LEU A 380 -12.05 -0.61 -25.10
CA LEU A 380 -11.31 0.11 -24.13
C LEU A 380 -10.43 -0.92 -23.52
N CYS A 381 -9.18 -0.98 -23.96
CA CYS A 381 -8.31 -2.03 -23.49
C CYS A 381 -6.80 -1.70 -23.56
N TYR A 382 -5.94 -2.34 -22.78
CA TYR A 382 -4.54 -1.92 -22.59
C TYR A 382 -3.63 -3.11 -22.72
N SER A 383 -2.40 -3.07 -23.28
CA SER A 383 -1.76 -4.17 -24.07
C SER A 383 -0.42 -4.94 -23.53
N GLU A 384 0.20 -6.12 -23.86
CA GLU A 384 1.75 -6.51 -23.73
C GLU A 384 2.97 -6.64 -24.89
N ASP A 385 3.16 -5.95 -26.07
CA ASP A 385 4.20 -5.11 -26.80
C ASP A 385 3.87 -3.69 -27.60
N GLU A 386 3.04 -2.64 -27.25
CA GLU A 386 2.46 -1.46 -28.00
C GLU A 386 1.81 -0.18 -27.25
N GLY A 387 1.50 -0.07 -25.94
CA GLY A 387 0.53 0.86 -25.30
C GLY A 387 -0.62 0.42 -24.31
N LEU A 388 -1.53 1.33 -23.96
CA LEU A 388 -2.88 1.01 -23.49
C LEU A 388 -3.72 0.60 -24.75
N LEU A 389 -4.70 1.34 -25.29
CA LEU A 389 -5.23 1.39 -26.69
C LEU A 389 -6.74 1.09 -27.03
N CYS A 390 -7.29 1.80 -28.05
CA CYS A 390 -8.69 1.68 -28.51
C CYS A 390 -8.98 2.06 -29.99
N PHE A 391 -9.54 1.19 -30.86
CA PHE A 391 -9.39 1.16 -32.35
C PHE A 391 -10.62 1.07 -33.36
N ASP A 392 -11.72 1.84 -33.21
CA ASP A 392 -13.02 2.10 -33.94
C ASP A 392 -14.08 1.01 -34.16
N LEU A 393 -15.15 1.13 -33.34
CA LEU A 393 -16.27 0.20 -33.16
C LEU A 393 -17.11 0.07 -34.43
N ILE A 394 -17.12 1.10 -35.29
CA ILE A 394 -17.84 1.09 -36.57
C ILE A 394 -16.86 1.01 -37.76
N SER A 395 -15.66 1.60 -37.67
CA SER A 395 -14.78 1.82 -38.84
C SER A 395 -13.30 1.44 -38.70
N GLY A 396 -12.82 1.16 -37.50
CA GLY A 396 -11.53 0.53 -37.21
C GLY A 396 -10.21 1.36 -37.21
N LYS A 397 -10.14 2.64 -36.81
CA LYS A 397 -9.18 3.68 -37.25
C LYS A 397 -8.60 4.69 -36.19
N LYS A 398 -7.51 4.28 -35.52
CA LYS A 398 -6.53 5.08 -34.73
C LYS A 398 -6.85 6.59 -34.50
N LEU A 399 -7.36 6.98 -33.31
CA LEU A 399 -7.45 8.38 -32.82
C LEU A 399 -6.33 8.78 -31.78
N TRP A 400 -6.39 8.63 -30.44
CA TRP A 400 -5.43 9.20 -29.42
C TRP A 400 -4.04 8.52 -29.08
N HIS A 401 -3.39 7.73 -29.97
CA HIS A 401 -2.28 6.74 -29.69
C HIS A 401 -1.13 7.10 -28.69
N TRP A 402 -0.77 6.19 -27.74
CA TRP A 402 0.17 6.44 -26.61
C TRP A 402 1.26 5.44 -26.09
N LYS A 403 1.61 4.22 -26.54
CA LYS A 403 2.77 3.40 -26.02
C LYS A 403 3.54 3.79 -24.64
N HIS A 404 3.27 3.31 -23.40
CA HIS A 404 4.07 3.47 -22.11
C HIS A 404 4.17 2.12 -21.32
N HIS A 405 5.18 1.86 -20.46
CA HIS A 405 5.77 0.49 -20.22
C HIS A 405 6.22 -0.05 -18.77
N PRO A 406 5.34 -0.48 -17.83
CA PRO A 406 5.57 -1.36 -16.62
C PRO A 406 4.90 -2.76 -16.64
N GLN A 407 5.48 -3.82 -16.03
CA GLN A 407 4.89 -5.19 -15.95
C GLN A 407 3.92 -5.43 -14.77
N ASN A 408 3.11 -6.49 -14.84
CA ASN A 408 2.42 -7.16 -13.71
C ASN A 408 1.12 -6.57 -13.09
N ILE A 409 0.09 -6.07 -13.81
CA ILE A 409 -1.16 -5.59 -13.17
C ILE A 409 -1.90 -6.55 -12.26
N GLN A 410 -2.99 -6.08 -11.64
CA GLN A 410 -4.11 -6.97 -11.38
C GLN A 410 -5.42 -6.75 -12.15
N ALA A 411 -6.20 -5.70 -11.93
CA ALA A 411 -7.25 -5.36 -12.90
C ALA A 411 -7.67 -3.90 -12.76
N MET A 412 -8.81 -3.53 -13.32
CA MET A 412 -9.20 -2.12 -13.47
C MET A 412 -10.70 -1.85 -13.56
N THR A 413 -11.05 -0.57 -13.53
CA THR A 413 -12.42 -0.11 -13.35
C THR A 413 -12.76 1.08 -14.20
N LEU A 414 -14.04 1.22 -14.51
CA LEU A 414 -14.64 2.45 -15.04
C LEU A 414 -15.42 3.13 -13.92
N ALA A 415 -15.44 4.46 -13.96
CA ALA A 415 -16.47 5.26 -13.33
C ALA A 415 -16.41 6.71 -13.82
N ASP A 416 -17.55 7.21 -14.25
CA ASP A 416 -17.84 8.64 -14.35
C ASP A 416 -17.82 9.23 -12.92
N ILE A 417 -16.80 10.03 -12.61
CA ILE A 417 -16.55 10.60 -11.28
C ILE A 417 -16.92 12.07 -11.16
N ASP A 418 -16.98 12.79 -12.28
CA ASP A 418 -17.41 14.19 -12.31
C ASP A 418 -18.85 14.40 -12.81
N GLN A 419 -19.54 13.29 -13.13
CA GLN A 419 -20.92 13.21 -13.60
C GLN A 419 -21.14 13.95 -14.93
N ASP A 420 -20.10 14.07 -15.78
CA ASP A 420 -20.22 14.71 -17.09
C ASP A 420 -20.77 13.78 -18.20
N GLY A 421 -21.00 12.50 -17.88
CA GLY A 421 -21.55 11.50 -18.79
C GLY A 421 -20.50 10.70 -19.57
N LYS A 422 -19.24 10.74 -19.12
CA LYS A 422 -18.16 9.89 -19.62
C LYS A 422 -17.49 9.22 -18.44
N ASP A 423 -17.26 7.92 -18.55
CA ASP A 423 -16.42 7.24 -17.57
C ASP A 423 -15.03 7.90 -17.52
N GLU A 424 -14.51 8.12 -16.32
CA GLU A 424 -13.09 7.95 -16.13
C GLU A 424 -12.79 6.50 -15.70
N ILE A 425 -11.55 6.21 -15.36
CA ILE A 425 -10.98 4.87 -15.54
C ILE A 425 -9.89 4.66 -14.48
N PHE A 426 -9.73 3.49 -13.87
CA PHE A 426 -8.90 3.31 -12.64
C PHE A 426 -8.12 1.98 -12.67
N ILE A 427 -6.85 1.90 -12.22
CA ILE A 427 -6.03 0.64 -12.28
C ILE A 427 -4.79 0.59 -11.36
N HIS A 428 -4.05 -0.53 -11.18
CA HIS A 428 -3.16 -0.88 -10.06
C HIS A 428 -1.67 -1.31 -10.27
N LEU A 429 -0.80 -0.29 -10.34
CA LEU A 429 0.68 -0.16 -10.48
C LEU A 429 1.54 0.06 -9.25
N GLU A 430 2.62 0.80 -9.37
CA GLU A 430 3.10 1.63 -8.29
C GLU A 430 2.49 3.00 -8.28
N GLN A 431 1.64 3.38 -9.24
CA GLN A 431 0.65 4.39 -8.95
C GLN A 431 -0.76 4.12 -9.56
N LEU A 432 -1.89 4.17 -8.81
CA LEU A 432 -3.25 3.90 -9.29
C LEU A 432 -3.66 5.28 -9.76
N TYR A 433 -4.27 5.30 -10.92
CA TYR A 433 -4.29 6.47 -11.78
C TYR A 433 -5.64 6.56 -12.45
N CYS A 434 -6.19 7.77 -12.60
CA CYS A 434 -7.49 7.99 -13.26
C CYS A 434 -7.47 9.07 -14.36
N LEU A 435 -8.37 8.94 -15.34
CA LEU A 435 -8.20 9.38 -16.73
C LEU A 435 -9.47 9.80 -17.45
N ASP A 436 -9.42 10.97 -18.08
CA ASP A 436 -10.32 11.33 -19.16
C ASP A 436 -10.21 10.38 -20.36
N MET A 437 -11.33 9.70 -20.60
CA MET A 437 -11.63 8.83 -21.74
C MET A 437 -11.56 9.49 -23.12
N SER A 438 -11.88 10.78 -23.18
CA SER A 438 -12.17 11.45 -24.45
C SER A 438 -10.93 11.87 -25.21
N THR A 439 -9.82 12.11 -24.50
CA THR A 439 -8.64 12.80 -25.03
C THR A 439 -7.36 12.01 -25.00
N GLY A 440 -7.21 11.10 -24.05
CA GLY A 440 -5.88 10.64 -23.71
C GLY A 440 -5.32 11.31 -22.47
N LYS A 441 -6.12 11.80 -21.53
CA LYS A 441 -5.59 12.53 -20.37
C LYS A 441 -5.84 11.87 -19.04
N VAL A 442 -4.96 12.16 -18.10
CA VAL A 442 -5.23 12.06 -16.67
C VAL A 442 -6.50 12.87 -16.39
N LYS A 443 -7.01 12.69 -15.20
CA LYS A 443 -7.02 13.85 -14.31
C LYS A 443 -5.85 13.74 -13.30
N TRP A 444 -5.63 12.58 -12.61
CA TRP A 444 -4.70 12.53 -11.46
C TRP A 444 -4.03 11.10 -10.99
N GLN A 445 -3.08 10.96 -9.96
CA GLN A 445 -2.33 9.70 -9.45
C GLN A 445 -2.19 9.34 -7.89
N PHE A 446 -1.27 8.39 -7.43
CA PHE A 446 -0.80 8.09 -6.01
C PHE A 446 0.53 7.05 -5.73
N ASP A 447 1.77 6.87 -4.97
CA ASP A 447 2.83 6.94 -3.68
C ASP A 447 2.88 6.27 -2.13
N THR A 448 1.97 5.59 -1.41
CA THR A 448 1.89 5.09 0.00
C THR A 448 3.07 4.32 0.61
N ARG A 449 4.30 4.53 0.16
CA ARG A 449 5.47 3.89 0.66
C ARG A 449 5.64 4.23 2.11
N ASN A 450 5.49 3.21 2.90
CA ASN A 450 6.05 3.04 4.21
C ASN A 450 7.63 3.41 3.98
N PRO A 451 8.44 4.05 4.90
CA PRO A 451 9.92 3.89 5.27
C PRO A 451 10.63 3.01 6.44
N LYS A 452 10.09 1.90 7.04
CA LYS A 452 10.69 0.68 7.76
C LYS A 452 11.51 -0.42 6.94
N LYS A 453 10.95 -1.40 6.17
CA LYS A 453 11.61 -2.40 5.23
C LYS A 453 11.70 -1.92 3.74
N LEU A 454 12.86 -1.74 3.09
CA LEU A 454 13.02 -0.88 1.87
C LEU A 454 12.35 -1.39 0.58
N PRO A 455 12.11 -0.50 -0.40
CA PRO A 455 12.26 -0.72 -1.84
C PRO A 455 12.56 -2.12 -2.35
N ARG A 456 13.73 -2.69 -2.07
CA ARG A 456 14.06 -3.99 -2.65
C ARG A 456 13.50 -5.22 -1.94
N GLU A 457 12.82 -5.05 -0.81
CA GLU A 457 12.24 -6.13 -0.02
C GLU A 457 10.86 -6.58 -0.57
N ILE A 458 10.58 -6.52 -1.88
CA ILE A 458 9.20 -6.41 -2.37
C ILE A 458 8.76 -7.32 -3.58
N HIS A 459 9.52 -8.32 -4.06
CA HIS A 459 9.15 -9.11 -5.28
C HIS A 459 8.31 -10.45 -5.23
N THR A 460 7.90 -11.09 -4.10
CA THR A 460 7.35 -12.50 -4.12
C THR A 460 5.86 -12.50 -4.21
N GLU A 461 5.25 -11.90 -3.20
CA GLU A 461 3.85 -12.11 -2.91
C GLU A 461 3.08 -11.56 -4.10
N LYS A 462 1.90 -12.07 -4.36
CA LYS A 462 1.29 -11.94 -5.68
C LYS A 462 0.09 -11.01 -5.54
N TRP A 463 0.12 -9.86 -6.20
CA TRP A 463 -1.02 -8.93 -6.21
C TRP A 463 -2.13 -9.71 -6.88
N GLU A 464 -3.37 -9.61 -6.42
CA GLU A 464 -4.44 -10.51 -6.91
C GLU A 464 -5.82 -9.83 -7.23
N THR A 465 -6.06 -8.47 -7.24
CA THR A 465 -7.27 -7.79 -7.83
C THR A 465 -7.13 -6.35 -8.41
N ALA A 466 -8.19 -5.93 -9.11
CA ALA A 466 -8.56 -4.59 -9.56
C ALA A 466 -8.92 -3.56 -8.47
N PRO A 467 -8.83 -2.23 -8.75
CA PRO A 467 -9.78 -1.21 -8.32
C PRO A 467 -11.23 -1.61 -8.65
N LEU A 468 -12.19 -1.05 -7.92
CA LEU A 468 -13.64 -1.08 -8.20
C LEU A 468 -14.24 0.25 -7.71
N VAL A 469 -15.21 0.88 -8.33
CA VAL A 469 -15.55 2.26 -7.97
C VAL A 469 -17.02 2.31 -7.60
N ALA A 470 -17.37 2.80 -6.41
CA ALA A 470 -18.76 3.14 -6.10
C ALA A 470 -18.94 4.04 -4.87
N ASP A 471 -19.90 4.94 -5.04
CA ASP A 471 -20.60 5.76 -4.04
C ASP A 471 -21.33 4.88 -3.03
N LEU A 472 -20.60 4.16 -2.17
CA LEU A 472 -21.20 3.51 -1.01
C LEU A 472 -21.53 4.51 0.13
N ASP A 473 -21.37 5.75 -0.19
CA ASP A 473 -21.68 6.86 0.66
C ASP A 473 -23.14 7.25 0.40
N GLN A 474 -23.41 7.85 -0.76
CA GLN A 474 -24.69 8.24 -1.36
C GLN A 474 -25.21 9.66 -1.07
N ASP A 475 -24.39 10.72 -1.14
CA ASP A 475 -24.92 12.03 -1.57
C ASP A 475 -24.88 12.28 -3.11
N GLY A 476 -24.47 11.30 -3.95
CA GLY A 476 -24.07 11.41 -5.38
C GLY A 476 -22.63 11.87 -5.78
N SER A 477 -21.57 11.05 -5.64
CA SER A 477 -20.21 11.16 -6.26
C SER A 477 -19.64 9.74 -6.53
N SER A 478 -18.33 9.43 -6.56
CA SER A 478 -17.88 8.03 -6.75
C SER A 478 -16.43 7.68 -6.39
N GLU A 479 -16.16 6.36 -6.27
CA GLU A 479 -15.27 5.88 -5.21
C GLU A 479 -14.56 4.44 -5.31
N VAL A 480 -13.34 4.35 -5.92
CA VAL A 480 -12.29 3.27 -6.21
C VAL A 480 -11.71 2.23 -5.16
N VAL A 481 -11.52 0.88 -5.46
CA VAL A 481 -11.31 -0.40 -4.60
C VAL A 481 -10.02 -1.33 -4.81
N VAL A 482 -8.86 -1.43 -4.05
CA VAL A 482 -7.73 -2.42 -4.40
C VAL A 482 -6.84 -3.36 -3.42
N TYR A 483 -5.48 -3.44 -3.28
CA TYR A 483 -4.69 -4.64 -2.73
C TYR A 483 -3.31 -4.52 -1.97
N THR A 484 -2.65 -5.56 -1.33
CA THR A 484 -1.15 -5.71 -0.95
C THR A 484 -0.56 -7.10 -0.42
N PRO A 485 0.37 -7.28 0.61
CA PRO A 485 0.55 -8.52 1.46
C PRO A 485 0.47 -8.55 2.98
N GLU A 486 1.06 -7.60 3.70
CA GLU A 486 1.21 -7.73 5.14
C GLU A 486 0.18 -6.86 5.86
N ASN A 487 -1.05 -7.35 5.71
CA ASN A 487 -1.99 -7.33 6.79
C ASN A 487 -2.73 -6.00 7.05
N LYS A 488 -3.42 -5.41 6.07
CA LYS A 488 -4.18 -4.13 6.11
C LYS A 488 -4.92 -3.87 4.76
N ILE A 489 -5.54 -2.69 4.55
CA ILE A 489 -6.51 -2.28 3.49
C ILE A 489 -6.48 -0.77 3.13
N TYR A 490 -7.16 -0.26 2.10
CA TYR A 490 -7.18 1.18 1.78
C TYR A 490 -8.47 1.62 1.10
N ILE A 491 -8.86 2.91 1.11
CA ILE A 491 -10.04 3.54 0.44
C ILE A 491 -9.83 5.09 0.32
N LEU A 492 -10.15 5.75 -0.82
CA LEU A 492 -9.76 7.17 -1.11
C LEU A 492 -10.47 8.08 -2.23
N ASN A 493 -11.23 9.17 -1.92
CA ASN A 493 -12.16 9.94 -2.84
C ASN A 493 -11.77 9.99 -4.33
N ALA A 494 -12.64 9.49 -5.21
CA ALA A 494 -12.30 9.41 -6.63
C ALA A 494 -12.54 10.68 -7.46
N GLN A 495 -12.98 11.82 -6.88
CA GLN A 495 -13.27 13.06 -7.62
C GLN A 495 -12.39 14.30 -7.30
N THR A 496 -11.62 14.30 -6.20
CA THR A 496 -10.53 15.29 -5.98
C THR A 496 -9.21 14.65 -5.64
N GLY A 497 -9.27 13.36 -5.39
CA GLY A 497 -8.22 12.61 -4.79
C GLY A 497 -8.15 12.80 -3.28
N ALA A 498 -9.09 12.23 -2.52
CA ALA A 498 -9.15 12.35 -1.06
C ALA A 498 -9.45 11.06 -0.21
N LYS A 499 -8.43 10.24 0.10
CA LYS A 499 -8.32 9.23 1.18
C LYS A 499 -9.23 9.50 2.38
N ILE A 500 -10.04 8.56 2.90
CA ILE A 500 -10.88 8.80 4.11
C ILE A 500 -10.74 7.91 5.35
N ASN A 501 -10.04 6.77 5.53
CA ASN A 501 -9.83 6.15 6.87
C ASN A 501 -8.44 5.52 7.33
N GLU A 502 -8.28 4.24 7.77
CA GLU A 502 -7.04 3.51 8.28
C GLU A 502 -7.13 2.70 9.61
N PHE A 503 -6.68 1.42 9.59
CA PHE A 503 -7.07 0.26 10.42
C PHE A 503 -5.83 -0.58 11.00
N SER A 504 -5.73 -1.95 11.14
CA SER A 504 -4.47 -2.86 11.06
C SER A 504 -4.76 -4.40 10.64
N THR A 505 -3.94 -5.45 10.36
CA THR A 505 -4.37 -6.95 10.20
C THR A 505 -3.56 -8.16 10.80
N THR A 506 -4.15 -9.38 10.97
CA THR A 506 -3.56 -10.58 11.67
C THR A 506 -2.71 -11.60 10.86
N LYS A 507 -3.29 -12.41 9.95
CA LYS A 507 -2.57 -13.01 8.80
C LYS A 507 -2.70 -12.00 7.64
N SER A 508 -2.19 -12.37 6.46
CA SER A 508 -2.63 -11.99 5.10
C SER A 508 -4.14 -11.63 4.98
N VAL A 509 -4.63 -11.05 3.85
CA VAL A 509 -5.82 -10.13 3.57
C VAL A 509 -6.75 -10.35 2.30
N GLN A 510 -7.01 -11.54 1.69
CA GLN A 510 -7.49 -12.08 0.29
C GLN A 510 -8.40 -11.64 -1.00
N SER A 511 -9.13 -10.50 -1.31
CA SER A 511 -9.80 -9.94 -2.59
C SER A 511 -11.15 -9.12 -2.41
N LEU A 512 -11.95 -8.63 -3.45
CA LEU A 512 -12.90 -7.43 -3.54
C LEU A 512 -14.26 -7.38 -4.41
N ILE A 513 -15.43 -6.70 -4.01
CA ILE A 513 -16.70 -6.09 -4.70
C ILE A 513 -17.73 -5.10 -3.92
N LEU A 514 -19.11 -5.11 -3.95
CA LEU A 514 -20.13 -4.01 -3.57
C LEU A 514 -21.61 -4.31 -2.93
N PHE A 515 -21.93 -4.75 -1.65
CA PHE A 515 -23.23 -5.31 -1.07
C PHE A 515 -23.94 -4.72 0.17
N ASP A 516 -25.28 -4.77 0.21
CA ASP A 516 -26.35 -4.06 0.97
C ASP A 516 -26.90 -4.78 2.27
N ALA A 517 -26.63 -4.67 3.62
CA ALA A 517 -27.33 -5.54 4.68
C ALA A 517 -28.24 -5.03 5.79
N ASN A 518 -28.51 -3.75 5.96
CA ASN A 518 -29.52 -3.40 6.98
C ASN A 518 -30.24 -2.07 6.77
N HIS A 519 -30.03 -1.57 5.57
CA HIS A 519 -30.66 -0.53 4.77
C HIS A 519 -31.20 0.79 5.39
N ASP A 520 -30.74 1.91 4.79
CA ASP A 520 -30.82 3.35 5.10
C ASP A 520 -29.97 4.26 4.15
N GLY A 521 -29.25 3.74 3.15
CA GLY A 521 -28.41 4.45 2.15
C GLY A 521 -26.87 4.20 2.22
N GLN A 522 -26.30 4.20 3.42
CA GLN A 522 -24.86 4.12 3.70
C GLN A 522 -24.26 2.71 3.85
N MET A 523 -23.07 2.45 3.39
CA MET A 523 -22.70 1.10 2.93
C MET A 523 -21.45 0.54 3.72
N GLU A 524 -20.75 -0.58 3.37
CA GLU A 524 -19.67 -1.34 4.10
C GLU A 524 -19.04 -2.50 3.21
N ILE A 525 -18.39 -3.60 3.73
CA ILE A 525 -17.05 -4.11 3.24
C ILE A 525 -16.56 -5.67 3.16
N LEU A 526 -16.78 -6.72 3.99
CA LEU A 526 -16.42 -8.22 3.89
C LEU A 526 -15.04 -9.03 4.14
N PHE A 527 -14.28 -9.21 5.29
CA PHE A 527 -12.99 -10.09 5.43
C PHE A 527 -12.67 -11.53 6.02
N LEU A 528 -11.74 -12.27 5.33
CA LEU A 528 -10.99 -13.56 5.62
C LEU A 528 -10.14 -13.51 6.92
N ALA A 529 -9.28 -14.50 7.24
CA ALA A 529 -8.27 -14.62 8.33
C ALA A 529 -8.43 -15.76 9.40
N GLY A 530 -7.50 -16.73 9.42
CA GLY A 530 -7.62 -17.97 10.19
C GLY A 530 -8.90 -18.70 9.79
N ASN A 531 -9.79 -18.87 10.75
CA ASN A 531 -11.11 -19.45 10.60
C ASN A 531 -12.19 -18.36 10.85
N GLN A 532 -11.81 -17.08 10.76
CA GLN A 532 -12.55 -15.88 11.17
C GLN A 532 -12.70 -14.74 10.16
N VAL A 533 -13.48 -13.79 10.66
CA VAL A 533 -14.47 -12.92 10.07
C VAL A 533 -14.73 -11.80 11.05
N PHE A 534 -15.23 -10.63 10.64
CA PHE A 534 -15.08 -9.34 11.35
C PHE A 534 -16.25 -8.34 11.15
N CYS A 535 -16.24 -7.04 11.44
CA CYS A 535 -17.38 -6.15 11.03
C CYS A 535 -16.95 -4.69 10.96
N ILE A 536 -17.14 -4.01 9.81
CA ILE A 536 -16.44 -2.74 9.52
C ILE A 536 -17.15 -1.69 8.62
N ARG A 537 -17.13 -0.43 9.13
CA ARG A 537 -17.49 0.86 8.50
C ARG A 537 -16.39 1.93 8.75
N HIS A 538 -16.73 3.12 8.29
CA HIS A 538 -16.04 4.31 7.76
C HIS A 538 -15.45 5.38 8.68
N LEU A 539 -16.11 6.56 8.80
CA LEU A 539 -16.09 7.55 9.96
C LEU A 539 -16.56 6.48 11.02
N SER A 540 -15.72 6.24 11.97
CA SER A 540 -15.07 4.96 12.09
C SER A 540 -15.66 4.12 13.19
N GLU A 541 -17.00 4.32 13.34
CA GLU A 541 -17.88 4.54 14.51
C GLU A 541 -17.97 3.37 15.50
N HIS A 542 -16.89 2.59 15.47
CA HIS A 542 -16.57 1.31 16.05
C HIS A 542 -17.79 0.47 16.32
N ARG A 543 -18.77 0.46 15.42
CA ARG A 543 -20.04 -0.19 15.69
C ARG A 543 -19.89 -1.66 15.32
N ILE A 544 -18.95 -2.35 16.05
CA ILE A 544 -17.63 -4.90 16.18
C ILE A 544 -18.30 -6.38 16.33
N ARG A 545 -18.01 -7.37 15.42
CA ARG A 545 -18.73 -8.68 15.35
C ARG A 545 -17.90 -9.88 14.82
N ILE A 546 -18.02 -11.10 15.41
CA ILE A 546 -17.36 -12.37 14.96
C ILE A 546 -18.19 -13.63 15.14
N PHE A 547 -18.08 -14.62 14.25
CA PHE A 547 -18.26 -16.03 14.62
C PHE A 547 -17.10 -16.89 14.10
N GLU A 548 -16.94 -18.08 14.63
CA GLU A 548 -15.79 -18.96 14.37
C GLU A 548 -16.28 -20.38 14.05
N LYS A 549 -15.66 -21.05 13.07
CA LYS A 549 -15.93 -22.48 12.83
C LYS A 549 -14.68 -23.31 12.62
N ASN A 550 -14.94 -24.60 12.67
CA ASN A 550 -14.00 -25.58 13.15
C ASN A 550 -14.27 -26.91 12.46
N ASN A 551 -13.18 -27.59 12.06
CA ASN A 551 -13.17 -28.43 10.86
C ASN A 551 -13.87 -27.60 9.58
N LEU A 552 -13.12 -26.04 7.97
CA LEU A 552 -13.42 -24.78 7.10
C LEU A 552 -12.34 -24.47 5.89
N SER A 553 -12.29 -23.33 5.06
CA SER A 553 -11.24 -22.89 3.99
C SER A 553 -10.95 -21.43 3.55
N ASN A 554 -9.68 -21.16 3.14
CA ASN A 554 -9.06 -20.00 2.45
C ASN A 554 -9.80 -19.42 1.23
N ALA A 555 -10.98 -19.88 0.87
CA ALA A 555 -11.71 -19.37 -0.27
C ALA A 555 -12.91 -18.52 0.07
N ALA A 556 -13.52 -18.79 1.22
CA ALA A 556 -14.67 -19.68 1.14
C ALA A 556 -15.99 -19.08 0.68
N LEU A 557 -15.97 -17.93 0.01
CA LEU A 557 -16.79 -16.84 0.35
C LEU A 557 -17.45 -15.98 -0.69
N ALA A 558 -18.63 -15.49 -0.32
CA ALA A 558 -19.75 -15.25 -1.21
C ALA A 558 -20.95 -14.67 -0.42
N LEU A 559 -21.72 -13.75 -1.02
CA LEU A 559 -23.23 -13.53 -0.77
C LEU A 559 -25.48 -14.97 -2.26
N ALA A 560 -26.66 -15.65 -1.79
CA ALA A 560 -28.06 -16.32 -2.24
C ALA A 560 -29.53 -15.95 -3.11
N ASP A 561 -30.67 -15.03 -3.05
CA ASP A 561 -31.66 -14.00 -2.22
C ASP A 561 -32.16 -13.67 -0.65
N PHE A 562 -32.53 -14.27 0.57
CA PHE A 562 -32.56 -15.50 1.50
C PHE A 562 -33.84 -16.27 1.90
N ASP A 563 -34.78 -15.92 2.79
CA ASP A 563 -35.87 -16.89 3.11
C ASP A 563 -36.90 -16.96 1.96
N ASP A 564 -36.49 -16.59 0.74
CA ASP A 564 -37.27 -15.72 -0.13
C ASP A 564 -37.72 -14.42 0.64
N ASN A 565 -36.90 -13.92 1.59
CA ASN A 565 -37.21 -12.79 2.51
C ASN A 565 -36.71 -11.41 2.02
N GLY A 566 -36.04 -11.38 0.87
CA GLY A 566 -35.30 -10.23 0.37
C GLY A 566 -33.90 -10.10 0.96
N THR A 567 -33.59 -10.73 2.10
CA THR A 567 -32.31 -10.52 2.75
C THR A 567 -31.22 -11.42 2.23
N GLN A 568 -30.10 -10.95 1.70
CA GLN A 568 -29.05 -11.90 1.37
C GLN A 568 -28.17 -12.32 2.53
N ASP A 569 -27.84 -13.61 2.51
CA ASP A 569 -26.95 -14.16 3.49
C ASP A 569 -25.85 -15.13 2.96
N ILE A 570 -24.66 -15.01 3.54
CA ILE A 570 -23.49 -15.89 3.50
C ILE A 570 -23.82 -17.38 3.13
N ILE A 571 -22.85 -18.16 2.63
CA ILE A 571 -22.77 -19.67 2.56
C ILE A 571 -21.51 -20.21 3.33
N LEU A 572 -20.91 -21.44 3.32
CA LEU A 572 -19.49 -21.62 3.77
C LEU A 572 -18.67 -22.89 3.58
N GLY A 573 -17.38 -22.79 3.18
CA GLY A 573 -16.22 -23.72 3.12
C GLY A 573 -15.51 -24.39 4.31
N ASN A 574 -14.85 -25.57 4.03
CA ASN A 574 -14.24 -26.84 4.62
C ASN A 574 -13.08 -27.68 3.99
N ARG A 575 -12.15 -28.18 4.77
CA ARG A 575 -11.26 -29.26 4.29
C ARG A 575 -11.91 -30.68 4.23
N GLU A 576 -13.24 -30.82 4.28
CA GLU A 576 -13.94 -32.06 4.74
C GLU A 576 -15.28 -32.49 4.08
N GLY A 577 -15.71 -31.90 2.97
CA GLY A 577 -16.91 -32.32 2.23
C GLY A 577 -18.30 -32.07 2.86
N GLU A 578 -18.44 -31.76 4.15
CA GLU A 578 -19.66 -31.13 4.74
C GLU A 578 -20.07 -29.85 4.03
N VAL A 579 -21.23 -29.24 4.31
CA VAL A 579 -21.72 -28.11 3.52
C VAL A 579 -22.80 -27.21 4.23
N PHE A 580 -22.57 -26.03 4.87
CA PHE A 580 -23.59 -25.32 5.72
C PHE A 580 -24.14 -23.88 5.34
N ILE A 581 -25.19 -23.37 6.03
CA ILE A 581 -26.08 -22.17 5.76
C ILE A 581 -26.65 -21.44 7.07
N LEU A 582 -26.74 -20.07 7.19
CA LEU A 582 -27.27 -19.17 8.30
C LEU A 582 -27.83 -17.77 7.85
N ASP A 583 -28.72 -17.18 8.67
CA ASP A 583 -29.71 -16.11 8.40
C ASP A 583 -29.26 -14.63 8.48
N GLY A 584 -29.74 -13.81 7.53
CA GLY A 584 -29.45 -12.39 7.19
C GLY A 584 -29.62 -11.33 8.25
N GLN A 585 -30.07 -11.71 9.44
CA GLN A 585 -30.09 -10.79 10.58
C GLN A 585 -29.61 -11.41 11.92
N SER A 586 -29.42 -12.74 12.08
CA SER A 586 -29.68 -13.35 13.42
C SER A 586 -28.88 -14.51 14.04
N TRP A 587 -27.89 -15.15 13.41
CA TRP A 587 -27.01 -16.26 13.94
C TRP A 587 -27.46 -17.70 13.81
N ARG A 588 -28.23 -18.02 12.79
CA ARG A 588 -29.07 -19.22 12.89
C ARG A 588 -28.81 -20.11 11.72
N GLU A 589 -28.19 -21.26 11.99
CA GLU A 589 -27.85 -22.29 11.00
C GLU A 589 -29.13 -22.87 10.41
N ILE A 590 -29.66 -22.21 9.37
CA ILE A 590 -30.93 -22.55 8.73
C ILE A 590 -30.81 -23.74 7.78
N TRP A 591 -29.60 -24.14 7.36
CA TRP A 591 -29.40 -25.38 6.59
C TRP A 591 -27.96 -25.91 6.70
N HIS A 592 -27.78 -27.21 6.43
CA HIS A 592 -26.49 -27.91 6.37
C HIS A 592 -26.64 -29.24 5.61
N TYR A 593 -25.66 -29.59 4.77
CA TYR A 593 -25.52 -30.75 3.90
C TYR A 593 -24.15 -31.40 4.08
N LYS A 594 -23.90 -32.55 3.46
CA LYS A 594 -22.56 -33.13 3.36
C LYS A 594 -22.46 -33.93 2.08
N MET A 595 -21.37 -33.73 1.33
CA MET A 595 -21.06 -34.52 0.15
C MET A 595 -21.10 -36.01 0.47
N PRO A 596 -21.58 -36.84 -0.48
CA PRO A 596 -21.49 -38.29 -0.37
C PRO A 596 -20.05 -38.82 -0.23
N ASP A 597 -19.06 -38.09 -0.78
CA ASP A 597 -17.64 -38.39 -0.62
C ASP A 597 -16.92 -37.21 0.06
N PRO A 598 -16.67 -37.26 1.37
CA PRO A 598 -15.97 -36.21 2.11
C PRO A 598 -14.44 -36.22 1.93
N THR A 599 -13.89 -37.06 1.05
CA THR A 599 -12.45 -37.16 0.81
C THR A 599 -11.94 -36.29 -0.34
N GLU A 600 -12.83 -35.86 -1.24
CA GLU A 600 -12.52 -34.70 -2.08
C GLU A 600 -12.91 -33.45 -1.30
N PRO A 601 -11.96 -32.54 -1.02
CA PRO A 601 -12.26 -31.29 -0.35
C PRO A 601 -12.58 -30.19 -1.39
N ILE A 602 -13.70 -29.50 -1.14
CA ILE A 602 -14.49 -28.66 -2.05
C ILE A 602 -13.93 -27.26 -2.47
N SER A 603 -12.73 -27.00 -3.00
CA SER A 603 -11.92 -25.81 -2.57
C SER A 603 -12.41 -24.33 -2.54
N HIS A 604 -13.65 -23.96 -2.86
CA HIS A 604 -14.07 -22.64 -3.31
C HIS A 604 -15.54 -22.46 -3.58
N PRO A 605 -15.97 -21.22 -3.37
CA PRO A 605 -17.19 -20.94 -2.68
C PRO A 605 -18.42 -21.48 -3.35
N PRO A 606 -19.45 -21.90 -2.61
CA PRO A 606 -20.61 -22.69 -3.04
C PRO A 606 -21.87 -21.82 -3.22
N ILE A 607 -22.57 -21.78 -4.36
CA ILE A 607 -23.44 -20.62 -4.71
C ILE A 607 -24.71 -21.12 -5.61
N MET A 608 -25.99 -20.54 -5.67
CA MET A 608 -27.35 -20.37 -6.44
C MET A 608 -27.52 -19.39 -7.77
N ALA A 609 -27.09 -19.62 -9.05
CA ALA A 609 -27.46 -19.08 -10.40
C ALA A 609 -28.35 -20.04 -11.24
N ASP A 610 -29.58 -19.67 -11.64
CA ASP A 610 -30.65 -20.65 -12.03
C ASP A 610 -30.17 -21.86 -12.86
N VAL A 611 -30.61 -23.09 -12.52
CA VAL A 611 -30.26 -24.35 -13.19
C VAL A 611 -31.44 -25.20 -13.64
N CYS A 612 -32.67 -24.86 -13.23
CA CYS A 612 -33.82 -25.77 -13.39
C CYS A 612 -35.16 -25.11 -13.74
N GLY A 613 -35.41 -23.84 -13.41
CA GLY A 613 -36.32 -23.00 -14.20
C GLY A 613 -37.83 -23.10 -13.98
N ASP A 614 -38.28 -23.15 -12.73
CA ASP A 614 -39.45 -22.34 -12.33
C ASP A 614 -39.03 -21.13 -11.47
N SER A 615 -37.91 -20.48 -11.86
CA SER A 615 -37.19 -19.39 -11.16
C SER A 615 -36.83 -19.81 -9.74
N ARG A 616 -35.86 -20.72 -9.69
CA ARG A 616 -35.47 -21.44 -8.47
C ARG A 616 -33.98 -21.69 -8.44
N LYS A 617 -33.56 -22.15 -7.26
CA LYS A 617 -32.23 -22.02 -6.76
C LYS A 617 -31.71 -23.33 -6.05
N GLU A 618 -30.87 -24.16 -6.71
CA GLU A 618 -30.45 -25.59 -6.46
C GLU A 618 -28.94 -26.00 -6.13
N ILE A 619 -28.52 -25.90 -4.87
CA ILE A 619 -27.34 -26.46 -4.15
C ILE A 619 -26.14 -27.06 -4.94
N LEU A 620 -25.00 -26.38 -4.90
CA LEU A 620 -23.71 -26.80 -5.40
C LEU A 620 -22.56 -27.14 -4.49
N ILE A 621 -21.74 -28.03 -5.03
CA ILE A 621 -20.50 -28.42 -4.40
C ILE A 621 -19.47 -28.80 -5.47
N TYR A 622 -18.23 -28.27 -5.45
CA TYR A 622 -17.07 -28.85 -6.17
C TYR A 622 -15.86 -29.05 -5.27
N ALA A 623 -15.49 -30.31 -5.10
CA ALA A 623 -14.19 -30.73 -4.60
C ALA A 623 -13.23 -31.36 -5.58
N GLN A 624 -11.94 -31.00 -5.49
CA GLN A 624 -10.76 -31.48 -6.24
C GLN A 624 -10.91 -31.96 -7.71
N LYS A 625 -11.80 -32.90 -8.04
CA LYS A 625 -12.33 -33.18 -9.40
C LYS A 625 -13.87 -33.19 -9.55
N THR A 626 -14.62 -33.47 -8.48
CA THR A 626 -16.04 -33.89 -8.43
C THR A 626 -17.00 -32.78 -8.03
N ILE A 627 -18.10 -32.65 -8.79
CA ILE A 627 -18.96 -31.46 -8.74
C ILE A 627 -20.41 -31.81 -9.08
N MET A 628 -21.34 -31.07 -8.50
CA MET A 628 -22.72 -31.48 -8.38
C MET A 628 -23.64 -30.31 -8.07
N ALA A 629 -24.77 -30.19 -8.79
CA ALA A 629 -25.94 -29.46 -8.33
C ALA A 629 -26.90 -30.38 -7.56
N VAL A 630 -27.75 -29.82 -6.70
CA VAL A 630 -28.49 -30.48 -5.62
C VAL A 630 -29.68 -29.56 -5.28
N SER A 631 -30.95 -29.93 -5.13
CA SER A 631 -32.01 -28.91 -4.89
C SER A 631 -31.95 -28.26 -3.49
N LYS A 632 -32.68 -27.15 -3.27
CA LYS A 632 -33.03 -26.55 -1.96
C LYS A 632 -33.27 -27.61 -0.86
N GLU A 633 -33.87 -28.73 -1.19
CA GLU A 633 -34.25 -29.87 -0.33
C GLU A 633 -33.12 -30.89 -0.11
N LYS A 634 -31.88 -30.59 -0.50
CA LYS A 634 -30.68 -31.46 -0.41
C LYS A 634 -30.67 -32.64 -1.40
N GLN A 635 -31.41 -32.55 -2.51
CA GLN A 635 -31.55 -33.63 -3.51
C GLN A 635 -30.55 -33.50 -4.66
N ILE A 636 -29.55 -34.38 -4.79
CA ILE A 636 -28.56 -34.27 -5.88
C ILE A 636 -29.25 -34.35 -7.24
N LEU A 637 -29.02 -33.34 -8.09
CA LEU A 637 -29.61 -33.22 -9.42
C LEU A 637 -28.75 -33.95 -10.46
N TRP A 638 -27.44 -33.72 -10.42
CA TRP A 638 -26.47 -34.42 -11.27
C TRP A 638 -25.06 -34.34 -10.68
N ILE A 639 -24.14 -35.20 -11.17
CA ILE A 639 -22.70 -35.18 -10.87
C ILE A 639 -21.96 -35.62 -12.14
N PHE A 640 -20.77 -35.07 -12.44
CA PHE A 640 -19.79 -35.63 -13.38
C PHE A 640 -18.39 -35.63 -12.69
N GLN A 641 -17.32 -36.02 -13.36
CA GLN A 641 -15.94 -35.84 -12.87
C GLN A 641 -15.02 -35.53 -14.06
N ALA A 642 -14.21 -34.48 -13.94
CA ALA A 642 -13.23 -34.15 -14.96
C ALA A 642 -11.84 -34.76 -14.66
N GLU A 643 -11.02 -34.80 -15.71
CA GLU A 643 -9.93 -35.75 -15.87
C GLU A 643 -8.61 -35.31 -15.18
N ASP A 644 -8.67 -34.31 -14.29
CA ASP A 644 -7.52 -33.90 -13.47
C ASP A 644 -7.82 -33.04 -12.21
N LYS A 645 -6.86 -33.00 -11.27
CA LYS A 645 -6.94 -32.39 -9.91
C LYS A 645 -6.68 -30.87 -9.86
N GLY A 646 -7.67 -30.13 -9.37
CA GLY A 646 -7.94 -28.72 -9.65
C GLY A 646 -7.06 -27.48 -9.25
N TYR A 647 -5.75 -27.43 -8.98
CA TYR A 647 -5.02 -26.17 -8.56
C TYR A 647 -4.96 -24.84 -9.48
N ASN A 648 -6.06 -24.13 -9.86
CA ASN A 648 -6.18 -22.77 -10.54
C ASN A 648 -7.62 -22.19 -10.76
N LYS A 649 -7.96 -20.91 -10.68
CA LYS A 649 -7.88 -19.99 -9.53
C LYS A 649 -8.92 -18.84 -9.61
N LEU A 650 -9.86 -18.87 -10.54
CA LEU A 650 -10.95 -17.90 -10.65
C LEU A 650 -12.06 -18.57 -11.50
N PHE A 651 -13.29 -18.08 -11.61
CA PHE A 651 -14.39 -18.93 -12.08
C PHE A 651 -15.70 -18.21 -12.42
N PHE A 652 -16.60 -18.85 -13.16
CA PHE A 652 -17.46 -18.08 -14.05
C PHE A 652 -18.92 -18.61 -14.50
N VAL A 653 -19.95 -17.71 -14.56
CA VAL A 653 -21.43 -17.82 -14.94
C VAL A 653 -21.88 -16.58 -15.79
N ALA A 654 -22.66 -16.61 -16.92
CA ALA A 654 -22.57 -15.61 -18.06
C ALA A 654 -23.27 -15.69 -19.50
N ASP A 655 -24.30 -14.97 -20.00
CA ASP A 655 -24.83 -15.27 -21.39
C ASP A 655 -23.93 -15.22 -22.64
N VAL A 656 -24.06 -16.24 -23.51
CA VAL A 656 -23.32 -16.55 -24.77
C VAL A 656 -24.21 -17.25 -25.80
N ASN A 657 -25.43 -17.73 -25.51
CA ASN A 657 -26.18 -18.57 -26.46
C ASN A 657 -27.66 -18.32 -26.60
N LYS A 658 -28.15 -17.23 -25.97
CA LYS A 658 -29.36 -17.28 -25.16
C LYS A 658 -30.46 -18.29 -25.49
N ASP A 659 -30.32 -19.54 -25.01
CA ASP A 659 -31.51 -20.31 -24.65
C ASP A 659 -32.22 -19.72 -23.41
N GLY A 660 -31.70 -18.62 -22.86
CA GLY A 660 -32.19 -17.65 -21.85
C GLY A 660 -32.02 -18.07 -20.43
N ARG A 661 -30.92 -18.79 -20.29
CA ARG A 661 -30.78 -20.03 -19.59
C ARG A 661 -29.23 -20.40 -19.82
N LYS A 662 -28.03 -20.47 -19.15
CA LYS A 662 -27.07 -20.64 -17.96
C LYS A 662 -26.20 -21.94 -17.91
N GLU A 663 -25.04 -22.07 -18.63
CA GLU A 663 -23.93 -23.14 -18.67
C GLU A 663 -22.55 -23.02 -17.91
N VAL A 664 -22.26 -23.74 -16.84
CA VAL A 664 -21.13 -23.37 -15.98
C VAL A 664 -19.70 -23.54 -16.53
N ILE A 665 -18.76 -22.70 -16.07
CA ILE A 665 -17.40 -22.59 -16.60
C ILE A 665 -16.38 -23.53 -15.89
N ILE A 666 -15.29 -23.97 -16.56
CA ILE A 666 -14.24 -24.94 -16.14
C ILE A 666 -12.89 -24.93 -16.99
N THR A 667 -11.79 -24.20 -16.66
CA THR A 667 -10.41 -24.47 -17.21
C THR A 667 -9.65 -25.52 -16.36
N THR A 668 -8.38 -25.88 -16.57
CA THR A 668 -7.48 -26.61 -15.65
C THR A 668 -6.05 -26.01 -15.63
N ASN A 669 -5.15 -26.33 -14.68
CA ASN A 669 -3.74 -25.83 -14.66
C ASN A 669 -2.73 -26.76 -15.33
N HIS A 670 -2.40 -27.91 -14.72
CA HIS A 670 -1.17 -28.63 -15.08
C HIS A 670 -1.24 -29.32 -16.45
N LYS A 671 -2.44 -29.75 -16.89
CA LYS A 671 -2.72 -30.21 -18.28
C LYS A 671 -3.49 -29.17 -19.10
N GLY A 672 -3.55 -27.97 -18.57
CA GLY A 672 -4.75 -27.26 -18.16
C GLY A 672 -6.18 -27.65 -18.56
N PHE A 673 -6.53 -28.93 -18.71
CA PHE A 673 -7.83 -29.38 -19.21
C PHE A 673 -9.07 -28.56 -18.89
N VAL A 674 -9.88 -28.43 -19.89
CA VAL A 674 -11.08 -27.61 -19.88
C VAL A 674 -12.17 -28.51 -20.21
N TYR A 675 -13.40 -28.27 -19.79
CA TYR A 675 -14.49 -29.13 -20.24
C TYR A 675 -15.52 -28.29 -20.97
N CYS A 676 -16.79 -28.66 -20.93
CA CYS A 676 -17.84 -27.89 -20.29
C CYS A 676 -19.13 -28.75 -20.24
N LEU A 677 -20.07 -28.51 -19.32
CA LEU A 677 -21.12 -29.47 -18.92
C LEU A 677 -22.45 -28.95 -18.26
N ASN A 678 -23.50 -29.77 -18.19
CA ASN A 678 -24.89 -29.31 -18.03
C ASN A 678 -25.39 -29.01 -16.58
N GLY A 679 -26.26 -28.02 -16.38
CA GLY A 679 -26.88 -27.63 -15.09
C GLY A 679 -28.14 -28.37 -14.63
N GLN A 680 -28.85 -29.07 -15.51
CA GLN A 680 -29.81 -30.11 -15.13
C GLN A 680 -29.17 -31.50 -15.14
N THR A 681 -28.07 -31.74 -15.87
CA THR A 681 -27.65 -33.12 -16.20
C THR A 681 -26.15 -33.45 -16.07
N GLY A 682 -25.25 -32.46 -15.97
CA GLY A 682 -23.79 -32.65 -16.00
C GLY A 682 -23.18 -33.13 -17.34
N GLU A 683 -23.98 -33.26 -18.40
CA GLU A 683 -23.54 -33.69 -19.76
C GLU A 683 -22.64 -32.67 -20.45
N LYS A 684 -21.62 -33.14 -21.18
CA LYS A 684 -20.48 -32.34 -21.69
C LYS A 684 -20.44 -32.15 -23.20
N LEU A 685 -20.34 -30.91 -23.70
CA LEU A 685 -20.26 -30.59 -25.14
C LEU A 685 -18.78 -30.60 -25.67
N TRP A 686 -17.73 -30.30 -24.87
CA TRP A 686 -16.27 -30.51 -25.19
C TRP A 686 -15.27 -30.39 -23.99
N LYS A 687 -13.99 -30.10 -24.30
CA LYS A 687 -12.71 -29.98 -23.53
C LYS A 687 -11.60 -29.35 -24.46
N LYS A 688 -10.39 -28.73 -24.28
CA LYS A 688 -9.59 -27.97 -25.39
C LYS A 688 -8.01 -27.75 -25.73
N ASP A 689 -7.09 -28.59 -26.28
CA ASP A 689 -5.59 -28.60 -25.95
C ASP A 689 -4.57 -27.40 -26.11
N ILE A 690 -4.06 -26.76 -25.01
CA ILE A 690 -2.94 -25.78 -25.05
C ILE A 690 -1.72 -25.88 -24.07
N THR A 691 -1.41 -26.99 -23.38
CA THR A 691 -0.20 -27.16 -22.47
C THR A 691 -0.37 -26.93 -20.94
N ARG A 692 0.17 -25.88 -20.30
CA ARG A 692 -0.01 -25.55 -18.85
C ARG A 692 -0.46 -24.10 -18.57
N LEU A 693 -1.31 -23.90 -17.56
CA LEU A 693 -1.86 -22.59 -17.12
C LEU A 693 -0.92 -21.90 -16.13
N TYR A 694 -1.23 -20.66 -15.80
CA TYR A 694 -0.37 -19.85 -14.96
C TYR A 694 -1.07 -18.76 -14.14
N SER A 695 -1.86 -17.92 -14.78
CA SER A 695 -2.40 -16.67 -14.24
C SER A 695 -3.92 -16.65 -14.23
N SER A 696 -4.50 -15.55 -13.71
CA SER A 696 -5.94 -15.33 -13.87
C SER A 696 -6.25 -14.80 -15.20
N PRO A 697 -7.28 -15.38 -15.80
CA PRO A 697 -8.51 -14.77 -16.37
C PRO A 697 -9.59 -14.06 -15.41
N GLN A 698 -10.44 -13.09 -15.89
CA GLN A 698 -11.46 -12.19 -15.18
C GLN A 698 -12.79 -11.84 -16.01
N ILE A 699 -13.55 -10.71 -15.86
CA ILE A 699 -14.89 -10.35 -16.49
C ILE A 699 -15.29 -8.82 -16.62
N CYS A 700 -16.02 -8.34 -17.68
CA CYS A 700 -16.92 -7.10 -17.84
C CYS A 700 -17.46 -6.87 -19.33
N ASP A 701 -18.09 -5.74 -19.81
CA ASP A 701 -18.81 -5.54 -21.14
C ASP A 701 -18.09 -4.68 -22.26
N LEU A 702 -18.02 -5.06 -23.59
CA LEU A 702 -17.15 -4.48 -24.75
C LEU A 702 -17.72 -3.72 -25.95
N GLU A 703 -18.90 -3.97 -26.50
CA GLU A 703 -19.40 -3.13 -27.60
C GLU A 703 -20.96 -2.97 -27.58
N GLY A 704 -21.73 -3.79 -26.83
CA GLY A 704 -23.23 -3.93 -26.82
C GLY A 704 -24.00 -5.20 -27.38
N GLU A 705 -23.44 -6.42 -27.60
CA GLU A 705 -24.12 -7.61 -28.20
C GLU A 705 -24.78 -8.52 -27.18
N GLY A 706 -24.31 -8.42 -25.96
CA GLY A 706 -24.36 -9.49 -25.01
C GLY A 706 -23.61 -10.75 -25.40
N CYS A 707 -22.32 -10.65 -25.72
CA CYS A 707 -21.50 -11.83 -25.93
C CYS A 707 -19.97 -11.59 -25.77
N GLN A 708 -19.19 -12.58 -25.25
CA GLN A 708 -17.87 -12.54 -24.59
C GLN A 708 -17.06 -13.92 -24.72
N GLU A 709 -15.89 -14.24 -24.09
CA GLU A 709 -14.65 -14.99 -24.59
C GLU A 709 -13.29 -15.16 -23.75
N ILE A 710 -12.47 -16.22 -23.89
CA ILE A 710 -11.26 -16.36 -23.04
C ILE A 710 -10.10 -15.54 -23.57
N LEU A 711 -9.38 -14.73 -22.80
CA LEU A 711 -8.27 -13.95 -23.37
C LEU A 711 -6.98 -14.08 -22.59
N ALA A 712 -5.85 -14.59 -23.15
CA ALA A 712 -5.20 -15.65 -22.37
C ALA A 712 -3.63 -16.07 -22.42
N THR A 713 -2.78 -16.14 -21.33
CA THR A 713 -1.44 -16.89 -21.36
C THR A 713 -1.44 -18.35 -20.89
N ALA A 714 -0.74 -19.20 -21.66
CA ALA A 714 -0.14 -20.42 -21.12
C ALA A 714 1.30 -20.12 -20.66
N SER A 715 1.79 -20.92 -19.70
CA SER A 715 3.21 -20.96 -19.42
C SER A 715 3.86 -22.29 -19.77
N VAL A 716 5.12 -22.18 -20.21
CA VAL A 716 5.85 -23.15 -21.01
C VAL A 716 6.77 -24.06 -20.18
N PHE A 717 6.78 -23.92 -18.84
CA PHE A 717 7.68 -24.53 -17.85
C PHE A 717 8.10 -26.00 -18.00
N TYR A 718 7.39 -26.82 -18.79
CA TYR A 718 7.68 -28.24 -19.02
C TYR A 718 7.79 -28.60 -20.51
N SER A 719 8.09 -27.61 -21.37
CA SER A 719 8.18 -27.75 -22.83
C SER A 719 9.36 -26.96 -23.41
N ASN A 720 9.93 -27.43 -24.51
CA ASN A 720 11.22 -26.96 -25.06
C ASN A 720 11.16 -25.62 -25.82
N LEU A 721 10.27 -24.69 -25.44
CA LEU A 721 10.13 -23.37 -26.06
C LEU A 721 10.83 -22.29 -25.21
N LYS A 722 11.29 -21.21 -25.85
CA LYS A 722 12.11 -20.15 -25.21
C LYS A 722 11.32 -18.91 -24.76
N SER A 723 10.02 -18.91 -25.00
CA SER A 723 9.05 -17.87 -24.68
C SER A 723 7.85 -18.56 -24.04
N GLY A 724 7.22 -17.94 -23.04
CA GLY A 724 5.83 -18.31 -22.72
C GLY A 724 4.91 -17.83 -23.84
N LEU A 725 3.67 -18.31 -23.81
CA LEU A 725 2.80 -18.19 -24.96
C LEU A 725 1.47 -17.57 -24.56
N PHE A 726 1.11 -16.53 -25.28
CA PHE A 726 -0.19 -15.91 -25.22
C PHE A 726 -1.10 -16.53 -26.31
N TYR A 727 -2.34 -16.81 -25.95
CA TYR A 727 -3.43 -17.31 -26.77
C TYR A 727 -4.70 -16.59 -26.26
N CYS A 728 -5.89 -16.98 -26.72
CA CYS A 728 -7.18 -16.34 -26.46
C CYS A 728 -8.24 -17.04 -27.35
N LEU A 729 -9.52 -17.06 -26.97
CA LEU A 729 -10.59 -17.93 -27.48
C LEU A 729 -11.97 -17.33 -27.38
N ASN A 730 -12.80 -17.90 -28.23
CA ASN A 730 -14.24 -17.88 -28.32
C ASN A 730 -14.89 -18.35 -27.02
N ALA A 731 -16.19 -18.22 -26.86
CA ALA A 731 -16.85 -18.78 -25.69
C ALA A 731 -17.48 -20.12 -25.84
N ARG A 732 -17.66 -20.53 -27.08
CA ARG A 732 -18.99 -20.85 -27.54
C ARG A 732 -19.06 -22.15 -28.29
N ASP A 733 -17.99 -22.38 -29.02
CA ASP A 733 -17.92 -23.55 -29.85
C ASP A 733 -16.47 -24.02 -29.94
N GLY A 734 -15.50 -23.14 -30.04
CA GLY A 734 -14.19 -23.59 -30.43
C GLY A 734 -13.27 -22.48 -30.81
N THR A 735 -13.83 -21.46 -31.43
CA THR A 735 -13.10 -20.41 -32.12
C THR A 735 -11.72 -20.03 -31.54
N TYR A 736 -10.69 -19.94 -32.37
CA TYR A 736 -9.30 -19.66 -31.98
C TYR A 736 -8.79 -18.59 -32.93
N LYS A 737 -8.77 -17.33 -32.50
CA LYS A 737 -8.88 -16.15 -33.39
C LYS A 737 -7.89 -16.28 -34.61
N TRP A 738 -6.57 -16.52 -34.47
CA TRP A 738 -5.45 -16.32 -35.46
C TRP A 738 -4.25 -17.36 -35.42
N ASN A 739 -2.99 -17.08 -35.01
CA ASN A 739 -1.80 -18.00 -34.95
C ASN A 739 -0.71 -17.70 -33.84
N PRO A 740 -0.38 -18.62 -32.89
CA PRO A 740 0.23 -18.40 -31.52
C PRO A 740 1.22 -17.25 -31.19
N THR A 741 1.02 -16.53 -30.06
CA THR A 741 1.97 -15.55 -29.45
C THR A 741 3.21 -16.18 -28.83
N PRO A 742 4.40 -15.63 -29.09
CA PRO A 742 5.56 -15.66 -28.21
C PRO A 742 5.87 -14.28 -27.58
N ILE A 743 6.00 -14.21 -26.26
CA ILE A 743 6.51 -13.01 -25.54
C ILE A 743 7.65 -13.33 -24.55
N PRO A 744 8.40 -12.31 -24.07
CA PRO A 744 9.51 -12.50 -23.13
C PRO A 744 9.17 -13.27 -21.83
N ILE A 745 10.22 -13.58 -21.07
CA ILE A 745 10.20 -14.59 -20.00
C ILE A 745 9.41 -14.10 -18.78
N PHE A 746 8.60 -14.97 -18.18
CA PHE A 746 7.57 -14.64 -17.17
C PHE A 746 8.01 -14.81 -15.72
N SER A 747 7.46 -13.97 -14.84
CA SER A 747 7.62 -14.05 -13.37
C SER A 747 6.68 -15.10 -12.80
N GLU A 748 6.92 -15.59 -11.59
CA GLU A 748 5.83 -16.12 -10.77
C GLU A 748 4.94 -14.98 -10.26
N GLY A 749 4.45 -14.14 -11.18
CA GLY A 749 3.86 -12.85 -10.89
C GLY A 749 2.61 -13.00 -10.04
N GLY A 750 1.57 -13.63 -10.59
CA GLY A 750 0.20 -13.49 -10.06
C GLY A 750 -0.12 -12.03 -10.16
N SER A 751 -0.55 -11.74 -11.36
CA SER A 751 -0.18 -10.51 -12.02
C SER A 751 -1.07 -10.56 -13.23
N THR A 752 -2.27 -10.01 -13.07
CA THR A 752 -3.26 -9.89 -14.10
C THR A 752 -3.08 -8.54 -14.81
N ILE A 753 -4.13 -7.89 -15.26
CA ILE A 753 -4.26 -7.41 -16.64
C ILE A 753 -5.30 -6.26 -16.80
N THR A 754 -5.27 -5.37 -17.82
CA THR A 754 -6.03 -4.07 -17.76
C THR A 754 -6.29 -3.29 -19.06
N LEU A 755 -7.07 -2.17 -19.06
CA LEU A 755 -7.95 -1.87 -20.19
C LEU A 755 -8.38 -0.48 -20.61
N TYR A 756 -7.65 0.31 -21.42
CA TYR A 756 -8.23 1.57 -21.93
C TYR A 756 -7.70 2.32 -23.13
N ASP A 757 -8.17 3.54 -23.34
CA ASP A 757 -8.61 3.94 -24.67
C ASP A 757 -7.48 4.55 -25.50
N ILE A 758 -6.22 4.08 -25.49
CA ILE A 758 -5.14 4.86 -26.15
C ILE A 758 -5.27 5.23 -27.58
N ASN A 759 -6.20 4.72 -28.37
CA ASN A 759 -6.51 5.48 -29.58
C ASN A 759 -7.96 5.91 -29.73
N THR A 760 -8.67 6.14 -28.64
CA THR A 760 -10.06 6.62 -28.52
C THR A 760 -11.12 5.81 -29.22
N ASP A 761 -10.81 5.13 -30.31
CA ASP A 761 -11.72 5.16 -31.43
C ASP A 761 -12.80 4.08 -31.36
N GLY A 762 -12.47 2.93 -30.74
CA GLY A 762 -13.29 1.74 -30.46
C GLY A 762 -12.70 0.37 -30.85
N ILE A 763 -11.77 -0.24 -30.12
CA ILE A 763 -11.55 -1.72 -30.12
C ILE A 763 -10.47 -2.13 -29.13
N PRO A 764 -10.49 -3.33 -28.56
CA PRO A 764 -9.86 -3.46 -27.27
C PRO A 764 -8.42 -3.98 -27.28
N GLU A 765 -7.43 -3.20 -26.83
CA GLU A 765 -6.01 -3.50 -27.05
C GLU A 765 -5.15 -3.95 -25.80
N ILE A 766 -4.74 -5.24 -25.50
CA ILE A 766 -4.76 -6.05 -24.17
C ILE A 766 -3.42 -6.62 -23.36
N PHE A 767 -3.08 -6.35 -22.04
CA PHE A 767 -1.75 -6.38 -21.23
C PHE A 767 -1.25 -7.31 -20.07
N VAL A 768 -0.19 -8.11 -20.30
CA VAL A 768 0.70 -8.80 -19.31
C VAL A 768 1.81 -7.98 -18.59
N PRO A 769 2.01 -8.27 -17.31
CA PRO A 769 2.95 -9.21 -16.65
C PRO A 769 4.07 -10.10 -17.29
N GLN A 770 5.36 -9.85 -16.94
CA GLN A 770 6.50 -10.80 -17.14
C GLN A 770 7.49 -10.90 -15.95
N ALA A 771 8.67 -11.51 -16.15
CA ALA A 771 9.78 -11.52 -15.19
C ALA A 771 10.82 -10.44 -15.48
N GLY A 772 11.40 -9.92 -14.40
CA GLY A 772 12.57 -9.06 -14.43
C GLY A 772 12.41 -7.91 -15.39
N GLY A 773 11.68 -6.86 -15.01
CA GLY A 773 11.54 -5.60 -15.73
C GLY A 773 11.09 -5.63 -17.20
N HIS A 774 10.82 -6.79 -17.82
CA HIS A 774 10.38 -6.88 -19.23
C HIS A 774 8.90 -6.66 -19.34
N ILE A 775 8.53 -5.69 -20.14
CA ILE A 775 7.14 -5.37 -20.39
C ILE A 775 7.05 -4.62 -21.69
N SER A 776 5.89 -4.73 -22.29
CA SER A 776 5.57 -4.66 -23.68
C SER A 776 4.06 -4.14 -23.68
N CYS A 777 3.39 -3.60 -24.72
CA CYS A 777 1.88 -3.73 -24.99
C CYS A 777 1.06 -4.44 -26.25
N LEU A 778 0.64 -5.74 -26.33
CA LEU A 778 -0.07 -6.60 -27.26
C LEU A 778 -1.42 -5.91 -27.59
N ASP A 779 -1.50 -4.95 -28.53
CA ASP A 779 -2.66 -4.11 -29.01
C ASP A 779 -4.07 -4.83 -29.14
N GLY A 780 -5.09 -4.55 -29.97
CA GLY A 780 -6.48 -5.09 -29.76
C GLY A 780 -7.25 -5.87 -30.78
N LYS A 781 -7.11 -5.49 -32.04
CA LYS A 781 -7.54 -6.30 -33.20
C LYS A 781 -6.67 -7.20 -34.18
N THR A 782 -5.35 -7.42 -34.06
CA THR A 782 -4.38 -8.48 -34.48
C THR A 782 -3.21 -8.65 -33.52
N GLY A 783 -3.29 -9.68 -32.69
CA GLY A 783 -2.40 -10.05 -31.61
C GLY A 783 -0.91 -9.99 -31.92
N ARG A 784 -0.17 -8.89 -31.58
CA ARG A 784 1.18 -8.49 -32.04
C ARG A 784 1.89 -7.25 -31.25
N PRO A 785 3.25 -6.97 -31.42
CA PRO A 785 4.11 -5.75 -31.02
C PRO A 785 4.34 -4.44 -31.87
N TYR A 786 4.50 -3.25 -31.21
CA TYR A 786 5.20 -1.97 -31.59
C TYR A 786 6.54 -1.79 -30.79
N TRP A 787 6.76 -2.44 -29.63
CA TRP A 787 7.91 -2.30 -28.71
C TRP A 787 7.96 -3.35 -27.57
N HIS A 788 9.15 -3.63 -27.03
CA HIS A 788 9.34 -4.28 -25.72
C HIS A 788 10.36 -3.45 -24.91
N GLN A 789 10.12 -3.28 -23.61
CA GLN A 789 10.89 -2.47 -22.68
C GLN A 789 11.45 -3.30 -21.55
N ARG A 790 12.76 -3.23 -21.35
CA ARG A 790 13.43 -3.72 -20.15
C ARG A 790 13.70 -2.56 -19.21
N LEU A 791 13.06 -2.57 -18.06
CA LEU A 791 13.31 -1.68 -16.93
C LEU A 791 14.45 -2.24 -16.08
N ARG A 792 15.05 -1.47 -15.17
CA ARG A 792 16.11 -1.97 -14.28
C ARG A 792 15.51 -2.62 -13.03
N GLY A 793 15.93 -3.84 -12.70
CA GLY A 793 15.50 -4.54 -11.48
C GLY A 793 14.82 -5.91 -11.72
N GLY A 794 14.18 -6.44 -10.68
CA GLY A 794 13.42 -7.70 -10.75
C GLY A 794 12.00 -7.49 -11.31
N ASP A 795 11.11 -8.41 -10.96
CA ASP A 795 9.69 -8.40 -11.38
C ASP A 795 9.00 -7.12 -10.92
N VAL A 796 8.50 -6.27 -11.84
CA VAL A 796 7.38 -5.36 -11.56
C VAL A 796 6.22 -6.23 -11.07
N LYS A 797 5.35 -5.67 -10.24
CA LYS A 797 4.34 -6.45 -9.52
C LYS A 797 2.91 -6.07 -9.81
N CYS A 798 2.76 -5.01 -10.60
CA CYS A 798 1.63 -4.13 -10.58
C CYS A 798 1.72 -3.17 -11.72
N LEU A 799 0.59 -2.68 -12.26
CA LEU A 799 0.64 -1.69 -13.34
C LEU A 799 -0.69 -0.86 -13.59
N SER A 800 -0.75 0.26 -14.32
CA SER A 800 -1.87 1.27 -14.24
C SER A 800 -1.61 2.45 -15.15
N VAL A 801 -2.57 3.24 -15.62
CA VAL A 801 -2.36 4.26 -16.68
C VAL A 801 -2.83 5.70 -16.30
N ALA A 802 -2.14 6.85 -16.56
CA ALA A 802 -2.67 8.25 -16.76
C ALA A 802 -1.63 9.40 -17.03
N ASP A 803 -1.98 10.52 -17.70
CA ASP A 803 -1.13 11.67 -18.20
C ASP A 803 -0.48 12.53 -17.09
N PHE A 804 0.69 12.20 -16.57
CA PHE A 804 1.11 12.63 -15.22
C PHE A 804 1.49 14.09 -14.98
N ASN A 805 1.21 14.85 -16.01
CA ASN A 805 1.60 16.19 -16.34
C ASN A 805 0.38 17.02 -16.83
N GLN A 806 -0.82 16.42 -16.93
CA GLN A 806 -2.02 16.98 -17.59
C GLN A 806 -1.79 17.45 -19.03
N ASP A 807 -0.78 16.92 -19.75
CA ASP A 807 -0.34 17.46 -21.03
C ASP A 807 -1.26 17.11 -22.21
N GLY A 808 -1.69 15.86 -22.37
CA GLY A 808 -2.41 15.41 -23.58
C GLY A 808 -2.31 13.93 -23.94
N LYS A 809 -1.42 13.14 -23.34
CA LYS A 809 -1.38 11.68 -23.54
C LYS A 809 -1.09 11.02 -22.20
N LEU A 810 -1.83 9.96 -21.88
CA LEU A 810 -1.79 9.31 -20.58
C LEU A 810 -0.43 8.68 -20.19
N GLU A 811 -0.24 7.91 -19.11
CA GLU A 811 1.13 7.50 -18.69
C GLU A 811 1.13 6.35 -17.61
N VAL A 812 1.74 5.17 -17.87
CA VAL A 812 1.87 4.03 -16.91
C VAL A 812 3.24 4.00 -16.15
N ILE A 813 3.45 4.70 -15.02
CA ILE A 813 4.77 4.76 -14.31
C ILE A 813 5.16 3.36 -13.73
N VAL A 814 6.36 3.03 -13.22
CA VAL A 814 6.70 1.61 -12.91
C VAL A 814 7.23 1.34 -11.48
N ALA A 815 6.61 0.50 -10.63
CA ALA A 815 7.37 -0.26 -9.61
C ALA A 815 7.65 -1.67 -10.06
N THR A 816 8.85 -1.80 -10.64
CA THR A 816 9.67 -2.97 -10.31
C THR A 816 9.51 -3.21 -8.83
N ALA A 817 9.26 -4.42 -8.38
CA ALA A 817 9.08 -4.68 -6.95
C ALA A 817 10.42 -4.74 -6.18
N ASN A 818 11.37 -3.98 -6.74
CA ASN A 818 12.50 -3.30 -6.15
C ASN A 818 12.11 -1.88 -5.65
N GLU A 819 10.83 -1.52 -5.82
CA GLU A 819 10.16 -0.22 -5.74
C GLU A 819 10.95 0.97 -6.26
N ASP A 820 11.76 0.72 -7.27
CA ASP A 820 12.28 1.78 -8.11
C ASP A 820 11.13 2.17 -9.06
N ASN A 821 10.67 3.43 -9.00
CA ASN A 821 9.62 3.97 -9.90
C ASN A 821 10.18 4.26 -11.29
N TYR A 822 9.37 4.20 -12.35
CA TYR A 822 9.75 4.74 -13.66
C TYR A 822 8.56 5.34 -14.44
N CYS A 823 8.44 6.66 -14.54
CA CYS A 823 7.55 7.26 -15.53
C CYS A 823 8.23 7.11 -16.89
N LEU A 824 7.51 6.64 -17.89
CA LEU A 824 7.88 6.63 -19.28
C LEU A 824 7.01 7.59 -20.09
N ASP A 825 7.34 7.78 -21.35
CA ASP A 825 6.54 8.59 -22.25
C ASP A 825 5.39 7.73 -22.71
N ALA A 826 4.22 8.33 -22.83
CA ALA A 826 3.17 7.67 -23.57
C ALA A 826 2.92 8.25 -24.97
N VAL A 827 3.89 8.05 -25.87
CA VAL A 827 3.75 7.50 -27.23
C VAL A 827 5.00 6.69 -27.65
N SER A 828 5.79 6.16 -26.70
CA SER A 828 7.00 5.38 -27.00
C SER A 828 7.65 4.63 -25.83
N GLY A 829 7.17 4.84 -24.60
CA GLY A 829 7.74 4.42 -23.31
C GLY A 829 9.25 4.44 -23.23
N LYS A 830 9.79 5.49 -23.81
CA LYS A 830 11.06 6.05 -23.37
C LYS A 830 10.84 6.68 -21.99
N ILE A 831 11.50 6.14 -20.96
CA ILE A 831 11.48 6.63 -19.57
C ILE A 831 11.54 8.18 -19.52
N LEU A 832 10.50 8.84 -19.01
CA LEU A 832 10.40 10.28 -18.72
C LEU A 832 11.14 10.62 -17.42
N TRP A 833 10.86 9.89 -16.33
CA TRP A 833 11.58 10.00 -15.06
C TRP A 833 11.69 8.66 -14.35
N MET A 834 12.67 8.47 -13.47
CA MET A 834 12.75 7.26 -12.64
C MET A 834 13.25 7.60 -11.25
N GLN A 835 12.67 6.96 -10.24
CA GLN A 835 12.94 7.24 -8.84
C GLN A 835 13.34 5.94 -8.14
N VAL A 836 14.65 5.67 -8.22
CA VAL A 836 15.33 4.59 -7.50
C VAL A 836 15.42 4.96 -6.02
N LEU A 837 14.58 4.37 -5.20
CA LEU A 837 14.56 4.64 -3.75
C LEU A 837 15.55 3.77 -2.98
N CYS A 838 15.86 2.59 -3.51
CA CYS A 838 17.00 1.82 -3.02
C CYS A 838 18.26 2.21 -3.79
N GLU A 839 18.99 3.21 -3.31
CA GLU A 839 20.44 3.22 -3.52
C GLU A 839 21.04 2.13 -2.62
N ASN A 840 21.29 0.93 -3.18
CA ASN A 840 21.79 -0.22 -2.43
C ASN A 840 23.09 0.16 -1.70
N GLN A 841 23.06 0.05 -0.36
CA GLN A 841 24.28 0.06 0.46
C GLN A 841 24.80 -1.37 0.71
N GLY A 842 24.06 -2.38 0.25
CA GLY A 842 24.46 -3.79 0.19
C GLY A 842 25.12 -4.17 -1.14
N THR A 843 25.74 -5.35 -1.14
CA THR A 843 26.46 -5.94 -2.28
C THR A 843 25.52 -6.77 -3.16
N VAL A 844 26.08 -7.44 -4.19
CA VAL A 844 25.37 -8.50 -4.94
C VAL A 844 24.79 -9.61 -4.02
N MET A 845 25.22 -9.74 -2.76
CA MET A 845 24.90 -10.87 -1.88
C MET A 845 23.59 -10.75 -1.08
N ASP A 846 22.88 -9.61 -1.11
CA ASP A 846 21.52 -9.54 -0.56
C ASP A 846 20.51 -10.09 -1.58
N THR A 847 20.66 -11.37 -1.95
CA THR A 847 19.67 -12.11 -2.75
C THR A 847 18.48 -12.54 -1.91
N ASP A 848 18.64 -12.62 -0.58
CA ASP A 848 17.55 -12.63 0.40
C ASP A 848 16.96 -11.21 0.60
N LEU A 849 16.86 -10.43 -0.49
CA LEU A 849 15.96 -9.27 -0.57
C LEU A 849 14.54 -9.82 -0.56
N GLY A 850 14.11 -10.15 0.66
CA GLY A 850 13.00 -11.01 0.99
C GLY A 850 11.78 -10.51 0.28
N ARG A 851 11.38 -11.24 -0.77
CA ARG A 851 10.61 -10.60 -1.81
C ARG A 851 9.15 -10.42 -1.30
N SER A 852 8.74 -9.28 -0.70
CA SER A 852 7.33 -9.05 -0.31
C SER A 852 6.51 -8.53 -1.49
N HIS A 853 6.03 -7.29 -1.47
CA HIS A 853 5.14 -6.69 -2.47
C HIS A 853 4.95 -5.18 -2.17
N VAL A 854 5.09 -4.32 -3.18
CA VAL A 854 4.45 -3.00 -3.19
C VAL A 854 2.94 -3.24 -3.11
N ASP A 855 2.10 -2.28 -2.74
CA ASP A 855 0.87 -2.06 -3.53
C ASP A 855 0.70 -0.60 -3.81
N LEU A 856 -0.54 -0.10 -3.72
CA LEU A 856 -0.94 1.08 -4.39
C LEU A 856 -2.43 1.41 -4.31
N LEU A 857 -2.70 2.70 -4.51
CA LEU A 857 -3.97 3.31 -4.63
C LEU A 857 -3.99 4.43 -5.68
N ASN A 858 -5.18 4.76 -6.14
CA ASN A 858 -5.47 5.87 -7.03
C ASN A 858 -6.25 6.73 -6.10
N LEU A 859 -5.67 7.86 -5.80
CA LEU A 859 -6.54 8.95 -5.55
C LEU A 859 -6.86 9.75 -6.74
N GLN A 860 -5.85 10.01 -7.56
CA GLN A 860 -6.04 11.08 -8.48
C GLN A 860 -6.09 12.38 -7.61
N ALA A 861 -5.01 12.65 -6.84
CA ALA A 861 -4.95 13.77 -5.85
C ALA A 861 -3.93 14.89 -6.05
N ASP A 862 -4.35 16.16 -5.94
CA ASP A 862 -3.44 17.30 -5.71
C ASP A 862 -3.29 17.50 -4.20
N LEU A 863 -2.22 16.92 -3.67
CA LEU A 863 -2.00 16.77 -2.23
C LEU A 863 -1.14 17.89 -1.66
N ASP A 864 -0.13 18.32 -2.40
CA ASP A 864 0.74 19.42 -2.00
C ASP A 864 0.40 20.77 -2.64
N GLN A 865 -0.70 20.82 -3.39
CA GLN A 865 -1.38 21.99 -3.96
C GLN A 865 -0.52 22.68 -5.03
N ASP A 866 -0.03 21.85 -5.95
CA ASP A 866 0.91 22.15 -7.03
C ASP A 866 0.22 22.25 -8.41
N GLY A 867 -1.06 21.86 -8.50
CA GLY A 867 -1.86 21.85 -9.72
C GLY A 867 -1.58 20.65 -10.63
N PHE A 868 -0.60 19.83 -10.27
CA PHE A 868 -0.44 18.46 -10.72
C PHE A 868 -0.97 17.56 -9.61
N HIS A 869 -0.90 16.26 -9.83
CA HIS A 869 -1.42 15.33 -8.86
C HIS A 869 -0.37 14.29 -8.55
N ASP A 870 -0.51 13.70 -7.38
CA ASP A 870 0.60 13.33 -6.53
C ASP A 870 0.50 11.87 -6.16
N MET A 871 1.66 11.23 -6.04
CA MET A 871 1.87 9.83 -5.73
C MET A 871 1.42 9.69 -4.18
N VAL A 872 0.46 8.84 -3.68
CA VAL A 872 0.39 7.71 -2.64
C VAL A 872 -0.10 6.16 -3.07
N MET A 873 0.44 4.94 -3.56
CA MET A 873 1.58 3.83 -3.62
C MET A 873 2.13 3.00 -2.42
N LEU A 874 1.54 1.89 -2.02
CA LEU A 874 2.09 1.09 -0.91
C LEU A 874 3.46 0.46 -1.08
N ASN A 875 4.23 0.41 0.02
CA ASN A 875 5.32 -0.54 0.19
C ASN A 875 5.42 -1.01 1.63
N SER A 876 6.43 -1.81 1.93
CA SER A 876 6.69 -2.50 3.20
C SER A 876 7.46 -1.67 4.26
N GLN A 877 7.78 -0.39 3.98
CA GLN A 877 8.55 0.57 4.81
C GLN A 877 7.71 1.08 6.12
N TYR A 878 7.18 2.15 6.86
CA TYR A 878 6.91 3.64 7.23
C TYR A 878 5.48 4.28 6.98
N PHE A 879 4.46 3.45 6.84
CA PHE A 879 3.05 3.39 6.36
C PHE A 879 2.45 4.09 5.12
N PHE A 880 2.69 5.36 4.84
CA PHE A 880 2.34 5.99 3.54
C PHE A 880 3.56 6.77 3.08
N SER A 881 3.88 6.95 1.81
CA SER A 881 4.71 8.05 1.30
C SER A 881 3.85 8.84 0.35
N ILE A 882 4.45 9.89 -0.19
CA ILE A 882 3.87 10.86 -1.08
C ILE A 882 4.99 11.32 -2.05
N PHE A 883 4.83 11.24 -3.38
CA PHE A 883 5.69 11.89 -4.40
C PHE A 883 4.79 12.75 -5.35
N SER A 884 5.28 13.37 -6.44
CA SER A 884 4.46 14.13 -7.41
C SER A 884 4.52 13.55 -8.82
N GLY A 885 3.46 13.70 -9.63
CA GLY A 885 3.38 13.10 -10.98
C GLY A 885 4.23 13.83 -12.01
N LYS A 886 4.34 15.14 -11.80
CA LYS A 886 5.16 16.07 -12.56
C LYS A 886 6.60 15.58 -12.78
N ASP A 887 7.23 15.02 -11.74
CA ASP A 887 8.67 14.77 -11.71
C ASP A 887 9.14 13.63 -10.78
N GLY A 888 8.23 12.94 -10.08
CA GLY A 888 8.58 11.92 -9.09
C GLY A 888 9.25 12.47 -7.82
N ARG A 889 9.17 13.78 -7.52
CA ARG A 889 9.72 14.40 -6.29
C ARG A 889 8.94 13.98 -5.05
N TRP A 890 9.57 13.88 -3.88
CA TRP A 890 8.90 13.40 -2.66
C TRP A 890 8.23 14.52 -1.86
N LEU A 891 7.07 14.25 -1.28
CA LEU A 891 6.18 15.22 -0.62
C LEU A 891 5.92 14.93 0.87
N GLY A 892 5.82 13.67 1.32
CA GLY A 892 5.38 13.33 2.69
C GLY A 892 5.38 11.82 3.00
N HIS A 893 5.17 11.42 4.27
CA HIS A 893 4.96 10.01 4.66
C HIS A 893 4.32 9.82 6.06
N ALA A 894 3.57 8.73 6.28
CA ALA A 894 2.78 8.42 7.48
C ALA A 894 3.36 7.25 8.30
N GLN A 895 4.21 7.52 9.30
CA GLN A 895 4.78 6.44 10.13
C GLN A 895 3.94 6.08 11.37
N GLU A 896 3.22 7.04 11.92
CA GLU A 896 2.84 7.04 13.34
C GLU A 896 1.56 6.23 13.60
N TYR A 897 1.31 5.86 14.87
CA TYR A 897 0.16 5.04 15.34
C TYR A 897 0.20 3.53 15.01
N LEU A 898 1.12 2.81 15.66
CA LEU A 898 1.11 1.33 15.85
C LEU A 898 1.19 0.43 14.59
N PHE A 899 1.17 1.01 13.39
CA PHE A 899 1.11 0.29 12.13
C PHE A 899 2.33 -0.65 11.86
N PRO A 900 2.11 -1.93 11.47
CA PRO A 900 3.16 -2.94 11.23
C PRO A 900 4.29 -2.52 10.27
N LYS A 901 5.42 -3.25 10.33
CA LYS A 901 6.60 -3.18 9.41
C LYS A 901 6.33 -3.77 8.03
N ALA A 902 5.12 -3.58 7.55
CA ALA A 902 4.49 -4.57 6.71
C ALA A 902 3.32 -3.91 5.97
N VAL A 903 3.05 -4.35 4.74
CA VAL A 903 2.15 -3.68 3.82
C VAL A 903 0.93 -4.54 3.36
N PRO A 904 -0.26 -4.47 3.98
CA PRO A 904 -1.63 -4.51 3.40
C PRO A 904 -2.35 -5.56 2.52
N HIS A 905 -2.33 -6.87 2.79
CA HIS A 905 -2.70 -7.91 1.80
C HIS A 905 -3.81 -7.70 0.71
N TYR A 906 -5.07 -7.30 0.95
CA TYR A 906 -6.08 -7.21 -0.12
C TYR A 906 -7.26 -6.35 0.36
N TYR A 907 -7.70 -5.37 -0.44
CA TYR A 907 -8.51 -4.25 0.06
C TYR A 907 -9.59 -3.52 -0.75
N LEU A 908 -10.79 -3.50 -0.17
CA LEU A 908 -11.80 -2.51 -0.47
C LEU A 908 -11.35 -1.14 -0.11
N LEU A 909 -11.40 -0.37 -1.17
CA LEU A 909 -11.17 1.04 -1.42
C LEU A 909 -12.64 1.47 -1.84
N CYS A 910 -13.64 1.61 -0.98
CA CYS A 910 -15.01 2.08 -1.34
C CYS A 910 -15.68 2.94 -0.24
N ASP A 911 -16.55 3.87 -0.58
CA ASP A 911 -17.09 4.90 0.34
C ASP A 911 -18.19 4.43 1.31
N LEU A 912 -18.70 5.22 2.26
CA LEU A 912 -19.73 4.71 3.21
C LEU A 912 -20.71 5.70 3.94
N ASN A 913 -20.54 7.05 4.03
CA ASN A 913 -21.33 7.90 4.98
C ASN A 913 -22.45 8.81 4.45
N GLN A 914 -22.39 9.24 3.20
CA GLN A 914 -23.03 10.45 2.65
C GLN A 914 -22.18 11.73 2.95
N ASP A 915 -20.87 11.71 2.61
CA ASP A 915 -19.97 12.90 2.43
C ASP A 915 -19.02 12.97 1.17
N HIS A 916 -19.10 12.03 0.22
CA HIS A 916 -18.38 12.00 -1.09
C HIS A 916 -16.91 11.80 -1.16
N ARG A 917 -16.40 10.99 -0.26
CA ARG A 917 -14.99 10.84 -0.14
C ARG A 917 -14.63 9.52 0.46
N LEU A 918 -14.50 8.51 -0.39
CA LEU A 918 -13.95 7.18 -0.18
C LEU A 918 -13.09 7.08 1.12
N ASP A 919 -13.67 6.51 2.16
CA ASP A 919 -13.21 5.95 3.46
C ASP A 919 -11.83 5.27 3.66
N PHE A 920 -11.60 4.13 4.44
CA PHE A 920 -10.42 3.15 4.50
C PHE A 920 -10.39 2.07 5.64
N LEU A 921 -10.85 0.86 5.36
CA LEU A 921 -11.14 -0.23 6.31
C LEU A 921 -9.91 -1.14 6.73
N PHE A 922 -9.85 -2.17 7.63
CA PHE A 922 -8.78 -3.26 7.90
C PHE A 922 -8.53 -3.94 9.34
N VAL A 923 -8.67 -5.24 9.72
CA VAL A 923 -8.63 -5.72 11.16
C VAL A 923 -7.39 -6.51 11.78
N LEU A 924 -6.61 -6.01 12.78
CA LEU A 924 -5.28 -6.53 13.30
C LEU A 924 -5.29 -7.33 14.56
N ASN A 925 -4.88 -8.59 14.47
CA ASN A 925 -4.99 -9.48 15.62
C ASN A 925 -6.44 -9.39 16.13
N SER A 926 -7.35 -9.42 15.14
CA SER A 926 -8.78 -9.16 15.31
C SER A 926 -9.11 -7.69 15.69
N ARG A 927 -8.35 -6.64 15.28
CA ARG A 927 -8.61 -5.22 15.64
C ARG A 927 -9.03 -4.27 14.51
N LEU A 928 -10.17 -3.61 14.66
CA LEU A 928 -10.49 -2.38 13.95
C LEU A 928 -9.48 -1.24 14.20
N ILE A 929 -9.12 -0.46 13.18
CA ILE A 929 -8.94 1.00 13.32
C ILE A 929 -9.94 1.71 12.33
N CYS A 930 -9.79 2.94 11.82
CA CYS A 930 -10.37 3.63 10.61
C CYS A 930 -10.33 5.19 10.78
N ILE A 931 -9.73 6.03 9.92
CA ILE A 931 -9.56 7.52 10.03
C ILE A 931 -10.39 8.57 9.16
N TYR A 932 -11.73 8.85 9.23
CA TYR A 932 -12.47 9.81 8.30
C TYR A 932 -11.66 11.04 7.72
N ASP A 933 -11.99 11.59 6.55
CA ASP A 933 -11.29 12.75 5.96
C ASP A 933 -9.76 12.58 5.95
N LEU A 934 -9.30 11.37 5.62
CA LEU A 934 -7.93 10.92 5.78
C LEU A 934 -6.89 11.50 4.77
N GLU A 935 -7.29 12.19 3.71
CA GLU A 935 -6.40 12.87 2.75
C GLU A 935 -6.44 14.32 3.02
N GLU A 936 -7.59 14.83 3.38
CA GLU A 936 -7.56 15.80 4.42
C GLU A 936 -6.56 15.39 5.56
N TYR A 937 -6.36 14.12 5.99
CA TYR A 937 -5.16 13.62 6.74
C TYR A 937 -3.83 13.44 5.96
N LEU A 938 -3.75 13.38 4.60
CA LEU A 938 -2.49 13.59 3.85
C LEU A 938 -2.12 15.05 3.76
N LYS A 939 -2.97 15.93 3.22
CA LYS A 939 -2.94 17.38 3.40
C LYS A 939 -2.68 17.79 4.87
N LYS A 940 -3.00 16.98 5.91
CA LYS A 940 -2.54 17.15 7.32
C LYS A 940 -1.22 16.42 7.71
N LEU A 941 -0.72 15.40 6.98
CA LEU A 941 0.56 14.69 7.21
C LEU A 941 1.75 15.23 6.37
N ILE A 942 1.44 15.79 5.21
CA ILE A 942 2.31 16.49 4.26
C ILE A 942 3.00 17.67 4.95
N PRO A 943 2.28 18.60 5.62
CA PRO A 943 2.89 19.48 6.60
C PRO A 943 3.39 18.63 7.78
N ALA A 944 4.64 18.86 8.19
CA ALA A 944 5.23 18.09 9.29
C ALA A 944 4.43 18.29 10.60
N PRO A 945 4.31 17.25 11.46
CA PRO A 945 3.50 17.31 12.68
C PRO A 945 3.77 18.55 13.54
N LEU A 946 2.68 19.23 13.93
CA LEU A 946 2.68 20.53 14.63
C LEU A 946 3.50 20.55 15.95
N PHE A 947 3.84 19.38 16.49
CA PHE A 947 4.78 19.19 17.61
C PHE A 947 6.14 19.88 17.40
N ALA A 948 6.59 20.01 16.16
CA ALA A 948 7.85 20.70 15.82
C ALA A 948 7.84 22.22 16.15
N SER A 949 6.70 22.80 16.55
CA SER A 949 6.57 24.22 16.92
C SER A 949 7.23 24.59 18.26
N SER A 950 7.33 23.66 19.22
CA SER A 950 7.93 23.90 20.54
C SER A 950 9.45 24.16 20.43
N PRO A 951 10.02 25.20 21.07
CA PRO A 951 11.46 25.49 21.02
C PRO A 951 12.30 24.60 21.97
N SER A 952 12.07 23.29 21.97
CA SER A 952 12.83 22.31 22.75
C SER A 952 14.06 21.77 21.98
N GLN A 953 14.97 21.10 22.69
CA GLN A 953 16.10 20.41 22.05
C GLN A 953 15.62 19.25 21.18
N ASP A 954 14.62 18.49 21.64
CA ASP A 954 14.03 17.38 20.89
C ASP A 954 13.37 17.84 19.59
N ALA A 955 12.60 18.93 19.63
CA ALA A 955 12.03 19.53 18.42
C ALA A 955 13.10 20.01 17.44
N SER A 956 14.26 20.45 17.93
CA SER A 956 15.40 20.82 17.07
C SER A 956 16.03 19.60 16.38
N ILE A 957 16.05 18.44 17.05
CA ILE A 957 16.52 17.16 16.48
C ILE A 957 15.48 16.61 15.49
N LEU A 958 14.19 16.68 15.81
CA LEU A 958 13.10 16.28 14.91
C LEU A 958 13.07 17.13 13.63
N ARG A 959 13.24 18.46 13.74
CA ARG A 959 13.42 19.34 12.56
C ARG A 959 14.68 19.00 11.77
N LEU A 960 15.80 18.71 12.43
CA LEU A 960 17.03 18.29 11.74
C LEU A 960 16.84 16.97 10.99
N SER A 961 16.10 16.02 11.57
CA SER A 961 15.69 14.77 10.92
C SER A 961 14.78 15.05 9.73
N TYR A 962 13.79 15.94 9.86
CA TYR A 962 12.91 16.35 8.77
C TYR A 962 13.67 17.02 7.61
N PHE A 963 14.62 17.90 7.88
CA PHE A 963 15.48 18.49 6.85
C PHE A 963 16.42 17.45 6.20
N HIS A 964 16.92 16.49 6.98
CA HIS A 964 17.73 15.39 6.44
C HIS A 964 16.91 14.46 5.54
N LYS A 965 15.65 14.19 5.91
CA LYS A 965 14.64 13.46 5.15
C LYS A 965 14.31 14.19 3.85
N LEU A 966 13.91 15.46 3.90
CA LEU A 966 13.70 16.31 2.72
C LEU A 966 14.92 16.36 1.80
N PHE A 967 16.14 16.44 2.37
CA PHE A 967 17.38 16.42 1.60
C PHE A 967 17.60 15.09 0.85
N ARG A 968 17.50 13.94 1.55
CA ARG A 968 17.65 12.61 0.95
C ARG A 968 16.66 12.41 -0.20
N LEU A 969 15.45 12.92 0.00
CA LEU A 969 14.31 12.77 -0.88
C LEU A 969 14.21 13.93 -1.92
N ARG A 970 15.30 14.69 -2.08
CA ARG A 970 15.54 15.73 -3.11
C ARG A 970 14.54 16.88 -3.17
N ALA A 971 13.70 17.05 -2.13
CA ALA A 971 12.62 18.04 -2.07
C ALA A 971 13.12 19.47 -1.77
N TYR A 972 13.98 20.03 -2.64
CA TYR A 972 14.72 21.27 -2.38
C TYR A 972 13.85 22.53 -2.32
N GLU A 973 12.78 22.59 -3.11
CA GLU A 973 11.81 23.70 -3.10
C GLU A 973 11.13 23.81 -1.72
N ARG A 974 10.66 22.66 -1.20
CA ARG A 974 10.02 22.51 0.11
C ARG A 974 11.00 22.76 1.26
N LEU A 975 12.24 22.29 1.11
CA LEU A 975 13.33 22.56 2.05
C LEU A 975 13.68 24.07 2.11
N GLU A 976 13.73 24.77 0.97
CA GLU A 976 13.92 26.23 0.94
C GLU A 976 12.72 26.97 1.56
N LYS A 977 11.49 26.54 1.29
CA LYS A 977 10.24 27.06 1.90
C LYS A 977 10.32 26.96 3.44
N GLU A 978 10.58 25.77 3.98
CA GLU A 978 10.71 25.53 5.43
C GLU A 978 11.88 26.27 6.09
N LEU A 979 13.04 26.33 5.42
CA LEU A 979 14.21 27.10 5.90
C LEU A 979 13.94 28.62 5.91
N SER A 980 13.12 29.12 4.97
CA SER A 980 12.80 30.56 4.86
C SER A 980 11.77 31.03 5.89
N GLN A 981 10.74 30.23 6.18
CA GLN A 981 9.60 30.66 7.01
C GLN A 981 9.95 30.99 8.47
N LYS A 982 11.09 30.51 8.99
CA LYS A 982 11.45 30.65 10.42
C LYS A 982 12.95 30.98 10.62
N ALA A 983 13.43 32.02 9.92
CA ALA A 983 14.84 32.40 9.79
C ALA A 983 15.59 32.90 11.05
N SER A 984 15.06 32.72 12.27
CA SER A 984 15.60 33.33 13.51
C SER A 984 15.79 32.33 14.66
N PHE A 985 16.68 31.34 14.48
CA PHE A 985 17.00 30.34 15.51
C PHE A 985 18.50 30.16 15.75
N GLN A 986 18.98 30.59 16.93
CA GLN A 986 20.28 30.16 17.46
C GLN A 986 20.14 28.73 18.02
N THR A 987 20.58 27.73 17.24
CA THR A 987 20.50 26.30 17.61
C THR A 987 21.88 25.63 17.52
N PRO A 988 22.14 24.55 18.30
CA PRO A 988 23.40 23.81 18.24
C PRO A 988 23.64 23.03 16.92
N TRP A 989 22.72 23.16 15.96
CA TRP A 989 22.75 22.52 14.65
C TRP A 989 22.89 23.54 13.49
N GLN A 990 23.30 24.78 13.77
CA GLN A 990 23.39 25.87 12.78
C GLN A 990 24.29 25.53 11.56
N GLN A 991 25.30 24.67 11.74
CA GLN A 991 26.10 24.07 10.66
C GLN A 991 25.23 23.32 9.64
N TRP A 992 24.20 22.60 10.06
CA TRP A 992 23.27 21.89 9.19
C TRP A 992 22.28 22.83 8.48
N PHE A 993 21.84 23.91 9.14
CA PHE A 993 21.02 24.94 8.48
C PHE A 993 21.77 25.57 7.30
N TYR A 994 23.01 26.02 7.51
CA TYR A 994 23.83 26.56 6.41
C TYR A 994 24.15 25.49 5.34
N PHE A 995 24.31 24.23 5.72
CA PHE A 995 24.51 23.13 4.77
C PHE A 995 23.30 22.95 3.84
N TYR A 996 22.08 22.87 4.39
CA TYR A 996 20.87 22.72 3.59
C TYR A 996 20.52 23.97 2.78
N GLN A 997 20.78 25.18 3.29
CA GLN A 997 20.70 26.41 2.50
C GLN A 997 21.67 26.38 1.30
N GLY A 998 22.90 25.91 1.51
CA GLY A 998 23.88 25.73 0.42
C GLY A 998 23.42 24.72 -0.63
N ILE A 999 22.75 23.64 -0.23
CA ILE A 999 22.18 22.66 -1.16
C ILE A 999 21.02 23.25 -1.96
N CYS A 1000 20.05 23.92 -1.33
CA CYS A 1000 18.92 24.53 -2.04
C CYS A 1000 19.37 25.65 -3.00
N ALA A 1001 20.41 26.41 -2.60
CA ALA A 1001 21.07 27.35 -3.50
C ALA A 1001 21.72 26.63 -4.70
N LEU A 1002 22.44 25.54 -4.48
CA LEU A 1002 23.11 24.79 -5.55
C LEU A 1002 22.13 24.14 -6.54
N SER A 1003 21.04 23.54 -6.05
CA SER A 1003 20.03 22.90 -6.91
C SER A 1003 19.28 23.90 -7.80
N ARG A 1004 19.11 25.15 -7.33
CA ARG A 1004 18.55 26.27 -8.11
C ARG A 1004 19.61 27.16 -8.77
N GLU A 1005 20.83 26.65 -8.94
CA GLU A 1005 21.98 27.29 -9.59
C GLU A 1005 22.45 28.65 -8.99
N LYS A 1006 22.01 28.98 -7.78
CA LYS A 1006 22.39 30.18 -7.03
C LYS A 1006 23.77 30.04 -6.37
N GLU A 1007 24.32 31.14 -5.86
CA GLU A 1007 25.58 31.15 -5.11
C GLU A 1007 25.48 30.36 -3.79
N SER A 1008 26.06 29.16 -3.78
CA SER A 1008 25.99 28.19 -2.67
C SER A 1008 27.27 28.11 -1.83
N LEU A 1009 28.41 28.51 -2.39
CA LEU A 1009 29.74 28.31 -1.79
C LEU A 1009 29.91 29.05 -0.45
N GLU A 1010 29.27 30.21 -0.27
CA GLU A 1010 29.36 30.98 0.98
C GLU A 1010 28.63 30.26 2.13
N PHE A 1011 27.47 29.64 1.87
CA PHE A 1011 26.73 28.84 2.84
C PHE A 1011 27.54 27.61 3.28
N PHE A 1012 28.17 26.89 2.34
CA PHE A 1012 29.06 25.79 2.68
C PHE A 1012 30.29 26.23 3.49
N LYS A 1013 30.88 27.39 3.20
CA LYS A 1013 31.98 27.96 4.03
C LYS A 1013 31.51 28.31 5.45
N LYS A 1014 30.32 28.91 5.60
CA LYS A 1014 29.71 29.18 6.92
C LYS A 1014 29.48 27.87 7.70
N SER A 1015 28.94 26.84 7.06
CA SER A 1015 28.77 25.51 7.65
C SER A 1015 30.09 24.90 8.14
N GLN A 1016 31.13 24.90 7.29
CA GLN A 1016 32.45 24.37 7.63
C GLN A 1016 33.14 25.14 8.77
N SER A 1017 32.92 26.46 8.85
CA SER A 1017 33.50 27.28 9.94
C SER A 1017 32.96 26.92 11.33
N LEU A 1018 31.75 26.35 11.38
CA LEU A 1018 31.12 25.86 12.61
C LEU A 1018 31.46 24.38 12.90
N SER A 1019 31.81 23.59 11.88
CA SER A 1019 32.25 22.20 12.02
C SER A 1019 33.32 21.85 10.97
N PRO A 1020 34.62 22.02 11.27
CA PRO A 1020 35.69 21.83 10.28
C PRO A 1020 35.79 20.42 9.70
N ASN A 1021 35.47 19.40 10.50
CA ASN A 1021 35.54 17.98 10.14
C ASN A 1021 34.28 17.45 9.43
N PHE A 1022 33.36 18.33 9.02
CA PHE A 1022 32.10 17.94 8.39
C PHE A 1022 32.32 17.51 6.93
N LEU A 1023 32.55 16.22 6.71
CA LEU A 1023 32.94 15.64 5.41
C LEU A 1023 31.95 15.96 4.28
N ASP A 1024 30.65 15.94 4.56
CA ASP A 1024 29.59 16.27 3.60
C ASP A 1024 29.76 17.68 3.02
N VAL A 1025 30.12 18.66 3.87
CA VAL A 1025 30.35 20.04 3.43
C VAL A 1025 31.59 20.12 2.53
N GLN A 1026 32.65 19.38 2.87
CA GLN A 1026 33.86 19.33 2.05
C GLN A 1026 33.56 18.71 0.68
N PHE A 1027 32.82 17.59 0.65
CA PHE A 1027 32.39 16.98 -0.61
C PHE A 1027 31.52 17.92 -1.45
N MET A 1028 30.53 18.58 -0.83
CA MET A 1028 29.69 19.57 -1.51
C MET A 1028 30.49 20.74 -2.10
N GLN A 1029 31.52 21.24 -1.43
CA GLN A 1029 32.41 22.26 -2.00
C GLN A 1029 33.11 21.76 -3.27
N ALA A 1030 33.57 20.50 -3.30
CA ALA A 1030 34.13 19.92 -4.51
C ALA A 1030 33.10 19.84 -5.66
N LEU A 1031 31.83 19.53 -5.38
CA LEU A 1031 30.77 19.51 -6.39
C LEU A 1031 30.47 20.91 -6.94
N VAL A 1032 30.43 21.94 -6.08
CA VAL A 1032 30.30 23.35 -6.52
C VAL A 1032 31.44 23.73 -7.45
N HIS A 1033 32.69 23.42 -7.08
CA HIS A 1033 33.86 23.71 -7.90
C HIS A 1033 33.86 22.92 -9.23
N LEU A 1034 33.36 21.67 -9.27
CA LEU A 1034 33.19 20.90 -10.50
C LEU A 1034 32.13 21.52 -11.43
N ASN A 1035 30.96 21.88 -10.88
CA ASN A 1035 29.88 22.54 -11.63
C ASN A 1035 30.30 23.94 -12.16
N GLN A 1036 31.22 24.62 -11.46
CA GLN A 1036 31.83 25.89 -11.88
C GLN A 1036 33.11 25.71 -12.73
N ASN A 1037 33.47 24.48 -13.13
CA ASN A 1037 34.68 24.14 -13.91
C ASN A 1037 36.02 24.57 -13.24
N GLN A 1038 36.02 24.82 -11.94
CA GLN A 1038 37.18 25.22 -11.12
C GLN A 1038 37.99 23.99 -10.68
N THR A 1039 38.53 23.26 -11.65
CA THR A 1039 39.09 21.91 -11.45
C THR A 1039 40.18 21.81 -10.38
N LYS A 1040 41.03 22.84 -10.18
CA LYS A 1040 42.18 22.76 -9.26
C LYS A 1040 41.78 22.55 -7.79
N GLU A 1041 40.81 23.33 -7.29
CA GLU A 1041 40.36 23.16 -5.90
C GLU A 1041 39.46 21.93 -5.74
N ALA A 1042 38.66 21.58 -6.75
CA ALA A 1042 37.91 20.32 -6.76
C ALA A 1042 38.83 19.09 -6.61
N VAL A 1043 39.89 18.99 -7.43
CA VAL A 1043 40.90 17.92 -7.36
C VAL A 1043 41.55 17.89 -5.98
N ARG A 1044 41.95 19.03 -5.43
CA ARG A 1044 42.58 19.13 -4.11
C ARG A 1044 41.70 18.59 -2.97
N ILE A 1045 40.39 18.88 -3.01
CA ILE A 1045 39.44 18.40 -1.99
C ILE A 1045 39.16 16.89 -2.18
N LEU A 1046 38.97 16.43 -3.41
CA LEU A 1046 38.74 15.02 -3.71
C LEU A 1046 39.97 14.16 -3.34
N GLU A 1047 41.19 14.61 -3.65
CA GLU A 1047 42.44 13.98 -3.21
C GLU A 1047 42.52 13.88 -1.67
N PHE A 1048 42.11 14.92 -0.95
CA PHE A 1048 42.11 14.91 0.52
C PHE A 1048 41.11 13.90 1.08
N LEU A 1049 39.89 13.86 0.55
CA LEU A 1049 38.85 12.91 0.99
C LEU A 1049 39.25 11.47 0.66
N MET A 1050 39.60 11.18 -0.60
CA MET A 1050 40.01 9.83 -1.05
C MET A 1050 41.29 9.32 -0.36
N LYS A 1051 42.19 10.22 0.07
CA LYS A 1051 43.40 9.82 0.79
C LYS A 1051 43.12 9.44 2.25
N ASN A 1052 42.34 10.26 2.98
CA ASN A 1052 42.21 10.19 4.44
C ASN A 1052 40.90 9.52 4.92
N PHE A 1053 39.84 9.60 4.13
CA PHE A 1053 38.50 9.07 4.41
C PHE A 1053 38.02 8.16 3.24
N PRO A 1054 38.79 7.10 2.89
CA PRO A 1054 38.54 6.31 1.69
C PRO A 1054 37.19 5.57 1.77
N PHE A 1055 36.82 5.07 2.95
CA PHE A 1055 35.59 4.32 3.18
C PHE A 1055 34.33 5.20 3.13
N ASP A 1056 34.44 6.46 3.57
CA ASP A 1056 33.35 7.43 3.51
C ASP A 1056 33.14 8.00 2.09
N PHE A 1057 34.15 7.95 1.23
CA PHE A 1057 34.13 8.60 -0.09
C PHE A 1057 33.04 8.05 -1.03
N HIS A 1058 32.84 6.74 -1.08
CA HIS A 1058 31.80 6.16 -1.94
C HIS A 1058 30.37 6.44 -1.43
N PRO A 1059 30.05 6.28 -0.13
CA PRO A 1059 28.80 6.78 0.45
C PRO A 1059 28.54 8.26 0.18
N LEU A 1060 29.55 9.14 0.31
CA LEU A 1060 29.43 10.56 -0.02
C LEU A 1060 29.16 10.78 -1.52
N TYR A 1061 29.85 10.05 -2.40
CA TYR A 1061 29.60 10.12 -3.84
C TYR A 1061 28.16 9.71 -4.20
N LEU A 1062 27.68 8.56 -3.73
CA LEU A 1062 26.30 8.13 -3.97
C LEU A 1062 25.29 9.18 -3.47
N LYS A 1063 25.43 9.62 -2.22
CA LYS A 1063 24.54 10.56 -1.53
C LYS A 1063 24.42 11.95 -2.18
N TYR A 1064 25.38 12.36 -3.01
CA TYR A 1064 25.45 13.73 -3.56
C TYR A 1064 25.66 13.80 -5.09
N ARG A 1065 25.89 12.68 -5.80
CA ARG A 1065 26.19 12.65 -7.26
C ARG A 1065 25.13 13.34 -8.12
N HIS A 1066 23.86 13.30 -7.73
CA HIS A 1066 22.76 13.93 -8.48
C HIS A 1066 22.80 15.47 -8.48
N LEU A 1067 23.64 16.09 -7.65
CA LEU A 1067 23.90 17.54 -7.67
C LEU A 1067 25.05 17.93 -8.62
N LEU A 1068 25.65 16.98 -9.34
CA LEU A 1068 26.59 17.26 -10.44
C LEU A 1068 25.84 17.41 -11.77
N LYS A 1069 26.03 18.55 -12.44
CA LYS A 1069 25.60 18.74 -13.83
C LYS A 1069 26.39 17.82 -14.77
N ASN A 1070 25.83 17.48 -15.94
CA ASN A 1070 26.49 16.62 -16.94
C ASN A 1070 27.93 17.04 -17.29
N GLN A 1071 28.20 18.36 -17.35
CA GLN A 1071 29.56 18.89 -17.54
C GLN A 1071 30.49 18.55 -16.36
N GLY A 1072 30.02 18.70 -15.12
CA GLY A 1072 30.74 18.36 -13.89
C GLY A 1072 30.96 16.86 -13.73
N GLN A 1073 29.97 16.03 -14.09
CA GLN A 1073 30.10 14.57 -14.12
C GLN A 1073 31.18 14.12 -15.13
N ASN A 1074 31.13 14.63 -16.37
CA ASN A 1074 32.15 14.36 -17.38
C ASN A 1074 33.54 14.84 -16.93
N LYS A 1075 33.61 15.99 -16.23
CA LYS A 1075 34.88 16.49 -15.67
C LYS A 1075 35.41 15.58 -14.57
N LEU A 1076 34.55 15.14 -13.64
CA LEU A 1076 34.91 14.18 -12.61
C LEU A 1076 35.42 12.87 -13.21
N ARG A 1077 34.70 12.28 -14.18
CA ARG A 1077 35.13 11.06 -14.90
C ARG A 1077 36.50 11.23 -15.57
N SER A 1078 36.81 12.41 -16.12
CA SER A 1078 38.12 12.71 -16.71
C SER A 1078 39.26 12.90 -15.71
N LEU A 1079 38.95 13.28 -14.46
CA LEU A 1079 39.93 13.57 -13.41
C LEU A 1079 40.17 12.37 -12.48
N LEU A 1080 39.15 11.54 -12.27
CA LEU A 1080 39.14 10.44 -11.30
C LEU A 1080 40.34 9.47 -11.44
N PRO A 1081 40.78 9.05 -12.64
CA PRO A 1081 41.95 8.16 -12.77
C PRO A 1081 43.25 8.73 -12.20
N SER A 1082 43.46 10.05 -12.36
CA SER A 1082 44.64 10.75 -11.82
C SER A 1082 44.57 10.87 -10.29
N ILE A 1083 43.36 11.05 -9.74
CA ILE A 1083 43.13 11.13 -8.29
C ILE A 1083 43.30 9.74 -7.66
N ILE A 1084 42.74 8.68 -8.27
CA ILE A 1084 42.93 7.28 -7.87
C ILE A 1084 44.43 6.96 -7.78
N GLN A 1085 45.18 7.18 -8.87
CA GLN A 1085 46.61 6.86 -8.95
C GLN A 1085 47.44 7.57 -7.87
N LYS A 1086 47.04 8.78 -7.45
CA LYS A 1086 47.74 9.59 -6.44
C LYS A 1086 47.30 9.30 -5.00
N THR A 1087 46.17 8.63 -4.80
CA THR A 1087 45.57 8.37 -3.48
C THR A 1087 45.60 6.91 -3.06
N GLU A 1088 45.90 5.99 -3.99
CA GLU A 1088 46.03 4.53 -3.78
C GLU A 1088 44.77 3.95 -3.11
N ILE A 1089 43.61 4.48 -3.47
CA ILE A 1089 42.33 4.14 -2.83
C ILE A 1089 41.88 2.71 -3.16
N ASP A 1090 42.18 2.23 -4.37
CA ASP A 1090 41.86 0.88 -4.83
C ASP A 1090 42.64 -0.19 -4.05
N LEU A 1091 43.91 0.08 -3.73
CA LEU A 1091 44.75 -0.76 -2.89
C LEU A 1091 44.22 -0.80 -1.45
N LYS A 1092 43.73 0.33 -0.91
CA LYS A 1092 43.10 0.38 0.42
C LYS A 1092 41.82 -0.45 0.47
N PHE A 1093 40.96 -0.36 -0.55
CA PHE A 1093 39.78 -1.23 -0.65
C PHE A 1093 40.19 -2.70 -0.82
N TYR A 1094 41.18 -3.02 -1.66
CA TYR A 1094 41.65 -4.40 -1.81
C TYR A 1094 42.25 -4.98 -0.52
N HIS A 1095 42.99 -4.20 0.27
CA HIS A 1095 43.46 -4.63 1.58
C HIS A 1095 42.32 -4.83 2.60
N ALA A 1096 41.27 -4.00 2.55
CA ALA A 1096 40.06 -4.20 3.35
C ALA A 1096 39.30 -5.48 2.93
N TYR A 1097 39.19 -5.76 1.63
CA TYR A 1097 38.68 -7.01 1.09
C TYR A 1097 39.46 -8.22 1.63
N CYS A 1098 40.79 -8.23 1.49
CA CYS A 1098 41.61 -9.32 2.03
C CYS A 1098 41.41 -9.50 3.54
N SER A 1099 41.36 -8.40 4.30
CA SER A 1099 41.13 -8.46 5.76
C SER A 1099 39.78 -9.10 6.09
N ALA A 1100 38.69 -8.62 5.49
CA ALA A 1100 37.33 -9.12 5.71
C ALA A 1100 37.16 -10.58 5.23
N PHE A 1101 37.83 -10.96 4.13
CA PHE A 1101 37.83 -12.33 3.63
C PHE A 1101 38.54 -13.29 4.62
N TYR A 1102 39.73 -12.93 5.11
CA TYR A 1102 40.45 -13.75 6.09
C TYR A 1102 39.81 -13.79 7.48
N THR A 1103 38.95 -12.82 7.84
CA THR A 1103 38.10 -12.87 9.04
C THR A 1103 36.73 -13.50 8.82
N ASN A 1104 36.45 -14.04 7.62
CA ASN A 1104 35.18 -14.68 7.22
C ASN A 1104 33.95 -13.73 7.25
N GLN A 1105 34.18 -12.42 7.14
CA GLN A 1105 33.16 -11.37 7.04
C GLN A 1105 32.71 -11.19 5.57
N ASN A 1106 32.13 -12.25 4.99
CA ASN A 1106 31.92 -12.37 3.54
C ASN A 1106 31.16 -11.17 2.91
N ARG A 1107 30.09 -10.67 3.56
CA ARG A 1107 29.34 -9.48 3.08
C ARG A 1107 30.21 -8.23 2.98
N GLU A 1108 31.11 -8.00 3.94
CA GLU A 1108 32.03 -6.85 3.95
C GLU A 1108 33.16 -7.03 2.93
N ALA A 1109 33.67 -8.25 2.80
CA ALA A 1109 34.67 -8.59 1.80
C ALA A 1109 34.16 -8.25 0.39
N ASP A 1110 32.95 -8.68 0.06
CA ASP A 1110 32.34 -8.46 -1.26
C ASP A 1110 32.15 -6.97 -1.58
N TYR A 1111 31.80 -6.16 -0.57
CA TYR A 1111 31.67 -4.70 -0.70
C TYR A 1111 33.02 -4.06 -1.04
N PHE A 1112 34.08 -4.45 -0.34
CA PHE A 1112 35.42 -3.94 -0.60
C PHE A 1112 36.01 -4.44 -1.93
N LEU A 1113 35.63 -5.63 -2.39
CA LEU A 1113 35.99 -6.13 -3.72
C LEU A 1113 35.36 -5.26 -4.82
N GLU A 1114 34.04 -5.00 -4.74
CA GLU A 1114 33.35 -4.09 -5.67
C GLU A 1114 33.96 -2.68 -5.68
N LEU A 1115 34.26 -2.11 -4.50
CA LEU A 1115 34.90 -0.79 -4.41
C LEU A 1115 36.32 -0.77 -5.00
N SER A 1116 37.08 -1.85 -4.84
CA SER A 1116 38.44 -1.98 -5.42
C SER A 1116 38.44 -2.07 -6.96
N LEU A 1117 37.28 -2.39 -7.56
CA LEU A 1117 37.04 -2.36 -9.01
C LEU A 1117 36.46 -1.03 -9.48
N ARG A 1118 35.40 -0.52 -8.82
CA ARG A 1118 34.76 0.79 -9.12
C ARG A 1118 35.76 1.96 -9.04
N TYR A 1119 36.79 1.86 -8.19
CA TYR A 1119 37.86 2.85 -8.05
C TYR A 1119 39.24 2.34 -8.50
N GLY A 1120 39.33 1.18 -9.14
CA GLY A 1120 40.58 0.70 -9.73
C GLY A 1120 40.86 1.29 -11.11
N LEU A 1121 42.07 1.07 -11.62
CA LEU A 1121 42.49 1.51 -12.96
C LEU A 1121 42.45 0.32 -13.93
N PRO A 1122 41.56 0.26 -14.95
CA PRO A 1122 41.36 -0.92 -15.81
C PRO A 1122 42.53 -1.36 -16.71
N LYS A 1123 43.72 -0.81 -16.50
CA LYS A 1123 44.95 -1.11 -17.25
C LYS A 1123 46.10 -1.60 -16.36
N THR A 1124 45.89 -1.80 -15.06
CA THR A 1124 46.92 -2.34 -14.17
C THR A 1124 46.71 -3.85 -13.95
N PRO A 1125 47.78 -4.66 -13.83
CA PRO A 1125 47.65 -6.11 -13.60
C PRO A 1125 46.83 -6.46 -12.36
N GLU A 1126 46.89 -5.63 -11.32
CA GLU A 1126 46.17 -5.81 -10.07
C GLU A 1126 44.66 -5.64 -10.25
N HIS A 1127 44.21 -4.81 -11.21
CA HIS A 1127 42.79 -4.70 -11.54
C HIS A 1127 42.30 -5.97 -12.24
N SER A 1128 43.06 -6.50 -13.20
CA SER A 1128 42.73 -7.76 -13.89
C SER A 1128 42.55 -8.93 -12.93
N VAL A 1129 43.43 -9.09 -11.93
CA VAL A 1129 43.32 -10.17 -10.93
C VAL A 1129 42.07 -10.02 -10.06
N ARG A 1130 41.72 -8.79 -9.63
CA ARG A 1130 40.48 -8.52 -8.89
C ARG A 1130 39.24 -8.73 -9.75
N LEU A 1131 39.33 -8.41 -11.04
CA LEU A 1131 38.28 -8.60 -12.03
C LEU A 1131 38.00 -10.10 -12.24
N GLU A 1132 39.05 -10.92 -12.38
CA GLU A 1132 38.92 -12.38 -12.44
C GLU A 1132 38.25 -12.95 -11.19
N GLN A 1133 38.63 -12.49 -9.99
CA GLN A 1133 37.98 -12.89 -8.73
C GLN A 1133 36.49 -12.50 -8.68
N TYR A 1134 36.15 -11.29 -9.13
CA TYR A 1134 34.76 -10.83 -9.16
C TYR A 1134 33.92 -11.53 -10.24
N ILE A 1135 34.51 -11.84 -11.40
CA ILE A 1135 33.88 -12.64 -12.46
C ILE A 1135 33.64 -14.08 -12.00
N GLN A 1136 34.62 -14.73 -11.36
CA GLN A 1136 34.45 -16.05 -10.75
C GLN A 1136 33.34 -16.05 -9.69
N LYS A 1137 33.21 -14.97 -8.92
CA LYS A 1137 32.10 -14.79 -7.96
C LYS A 1137 30.75 -14.62 -8.65
N ILE A 1138 30.65 -13.82 -9.70
CA ILE A 1138 29.43 -13.66 -10.51
C ILE A 1138 29.04 -15.01 -11.12
N GLN A 1139 30.00 -15.73 -11.71
CA GLN A 1139 29.81 -17.07 -12.23
C GLN A 1139 29.27 -17.99 -11.13
N TYR A 1140 29.93 -18.09 -9.96
CA TYR A 1140 29.48 -18.90 -8.82
C TYR A 1140 28.05 -18.59 -8.35
N LEU A 1141 27.64 -17.32 -8.37
CA LEU A 1141 26.26 -16.93 -8.07
C LEU A 1141 25.29 -17.39 -9.16
N LEU A 1142 25.64 -17.21 -10.43
CA LEU A 1142 24.86 -17.73 -11.58
C LEU A 1142 24.85 -19.27 -11.63
N GLU A 1143 25.85 -19.98 -11.07
CA GLU A 1143 25.85 -21.44 -10.92
C GLU A 1143 24.88 -21.93 -9.83
N LYS A 1144 24.66 -21.14 -8.78
CA LYS A 1144 23.64 -21.44 -7.75
C LYS A 1144 22.22 -21.24 -8.26
N ILE A 1145 22.04 -20.42 -9.30
CA ILE A 1145 20.75 -20.14 -9.93
C ILE A 1145 20.43 -21.27 -10.93
N ASP A 1146 20.24 -22.47 -10.37
CA ASP A 1146 20.01 -23.75 -11.06
C ASP A 1146 18.50 -24.04 -11.26
N HIS A 1147 17.66 -23.00 -11.18
CA HIS A 1147 16.20 -23.07 -11.28
C HIS A 1147 15.68 -22.02 -12.29
N LEU A 1148 14.72 -22.42 -13.13
CA LEU A 1148 14.13 -21.55 -14.15
C LEU A 1148 13.45 -20.30 -13.56
N TYR A 1149 12.90 -20.46 -12.35
CA TYR A 1149 12.11 -19.46 -11.62
C TYR A 1149 12.92 -18.22 -11.15
N SER A 1150 14.25 -18.37 -11.00
CA SER A 1150 15.16 -17.31 -10.55
C SER A 1150 15.87 -16.58 -11.71
N THR A 1151 15.27 -16.60 -12.91
CA THR A 1151 15.75 -15.83 -14.08
C THR A 1151 15.83 -14.31 -13.80
N HIS A 1152 14.97 -13.76 -12.94
CA HIS A 1152 15.03 -12.36 -12.53
C HIS A 1152 16.30 -12.03 -11.72
N GLU A 1153 16.77 -12.95 -10.86
CA GLU A 1153 18.01 -12.83 -10.10
C GLU A 1153 19.24 -12.77 -11.02
N ARG A 1154 19.26 -13.56 -12.11
CA ARG A 1154 20.35 -13.54 -13.11
C ARG A 1154 20.53 -12.16 -13.71
N PHE A 1155 19.42 -11.49 -14.07
CA PHE A 1155 19.47 -10.13 -14.59
C PHE A 1155 19.84 -9.09 -13.52
N PHE A 1156 19.35 -9.23 -12.28
CA PHE A 1156 19.73 -8.34 -11.18
C PHE A 1156 21.25 -8.37 -10.90
N ILE A 1157 21.83 -9.58 -10.87
CA ILE A 1157 23.29 -9.77 -10.76
C ILE A 1157 24.02 -9.10 -11.93
N LYS A 1158 23.50 -9.24 -13.16
CA LYS A 1158 24.07 -8.60 -14.36
C LYS A 1158 24.02 -7.06 -14.30
N ASP A 1159 22.87 -6.48 -13.96
CA ASP A 1159 22.68 -5.03 -13.86
C ASP A 1159 23.59 -4.42 -12.79
N HIS A 1160 23.73 -5.08 -11.63
CA HIS A 1160 24.65 -4.64 -10.57
C HIS A 1160 26.11 -4.79 -11.01
N ALA A 1161 26.49 -5.90 -11.64
CA ALA A 1161 27.84 -6.10 -12.18
C ALA A 1161 28.22 -5.05 -13.23
N LEU A 1162 27.27 -4.64 -14.09
CA LEU A 1162 27.46 -3.56 -15.07
C LEU A 1162 27.73 -2.20 -14.42
N GLU A 1163 27.27 -1.94 -13.19
CA GLU A 1163 27.68 -0.73 -12.47
C GLU A 1163 29.10 -0.80 -11.89
N VAL A 1164 29.61 -2.00 -11.63
CA VAL A 1164 30.95 -2.25 -11.05
C VAL A 1164 32.01 -2.27 -12.15
N ILE A 1165 31.70 -2.90 -13.29
CA ILE A 1165 32.61 -3.13 -14.42
C ILE A 1165 31.95 -2.81 -15.79
N PRO A 1166 31.48 -1.56 -16.02
CA PRO A 1166 30.71 -1.19 -17.23
C PRO A 1166 31.43 -1.43 -18.55
N ASP A 1167 32.77 -1.27 -18.57
CA ASP A 1167 33.58 -1.46 -19.78
C ASP A 1167 33.70 -2.95 -20.20
N TYR A 1168 33.18 -3.89 -19.39
CA TYR A 1168 33.22 -5.34 -19.62
C TYR A 1168 31.85 -5.93 -19.99
N ALA A 1169 30.90 -5.10 -20.42
CA ALA A 1169 29.53 -5.51 -20.75
C ALA A 1169 29.45 -6.73 -21.69
N SER A 1170 30.30 -6.79 -22.73
CA SER A 1170 30.32 -7.91 -23.69
C SER A 1170 30.75 -9.25 -23.08
N LEU A 1171 31.60 -9.23 -22.05
CA LEU A 1171 32.05 -10.44 -21.34
C LEU A 1171 30.99 -10.93 -20.35
N LEU A 1172 30.31 -10.01 -19.65
CA LEU A 1172 29.12 -10.35 -18.86
C LEU A 1172 28.00 -10.90 -19.75
N ASP A 1173 27.82 -10.34 -20.94
CA ASP A 1173 26.91 -10.85 -21.97
C ASP A 1173 27.24 -12.28 -22.42
N GLU A 1174 28.52 -12.65 -22.49
CA GLU A 1174 28.98 -13.99 -22.87
C GLU A 1174 28.75 -14.99 -21.73
N ILE A 1175 29.14 -14.63 -20.50
CA ILE A 1175 28.89 -15.41 -19.27
C ILE A 1175 27.38 -15.65 -19.06
N CYS A 1176 26.53 -14.69 -19.39
CA CYS A 1176 25.07 -14.82 -19.34
C CYS A 1176 24.43 -15.46 -20.59
N LYS A 1177 25.21 -15.93 -21.57
CA LYS A 1177 24.74 -16.66 -22.77
C LYS A 1177 25.16 -18.13 -22.81
N GLU A 1178 26.17 -18.52 -22.04
CA GLU A 1178 26.59 -19.94 -21.89
C GLU A 1178 25.69 -20.74 -20.92
N LYS A 1179 24.70 -20.11 -20.27
CA LYS A 1179 23.81 -20.70 -19.25
C LYS A 1179 22.36 -20.21 -19.33
#